data_AF-A0A960XVP2-F1
#
_entry.id   AF-A0A960XVP2-F1
#
_cell.length_a   1.000
_cell.length_b   1.000
_cell.length_c   1.000
_cell.angle_alpha   90.00
_cell.angle_beta   90.00
_cell.angle_gamma   90.00
#
_symmetry.space_group_name_H-M   'P 1'
#
loop_
_entity.id
_entity.type
_entity.pdbx_description
1 polymer ?
#
loop_
_entity_poly.entity_id
_entity_poly.type
_entity_poly.pdbx_seq_one_letter_code
_entity_poly.pdbx_strand_id
1 'polypeptide(L)'
;MSKKDLPFRIPDFLFLVVLVSLSHCDPRDPEDSSVTTDLPQPQNVQEQGLAELPPARSGAEVPLAKAGVLDLRRWNFETRGPVELNGEWQFHWSSHKLLSTEAGSQPSPVATVAPGQLPGQGHRPSSSNSLSPNSGEWIYVPSEWNRRNEEMGGPLPGQGFATYSLTVLLPPGMDSGQLFLEQTVALSSFRAFLNGIPFARAGSPGTSSSTTQPGHAWFLSPLPGGHNRLHIEYQVSNFHHRAGGLSDNLTLGLARDMMKRQARQRFLRFMLFGAVLVMGIYHLSLFSFRKEDLPALLFGLFCMVLAFRVLVTGEIFLAKLWPSIPWQWTRAMDYISFYLITPLFGSFIAILYGGRFTRAIIWTLSCLSAGFVATTVFLPSLVFTRFVNYYQIVAVILALYTIFVMGRAAFQGRREARIGLIGIVILIVTFINDLLYANNVLLLGQYAEFGFLAVIATQSLSLGRLFAQTYDRAHRLGQRLGIRNQLLRKKNRALRQMDAQKDEFLAGVAHELQTPLQAILEGSKRLRSQSVAIPEAPDTIASLELIHGSAYRLGQLVKDVLDHQRLGAGELEVRPELVDVHLVAKYVLDLHRGQAASQVRLLNRIRSGKVFVHADPDRLIQVISNLVSNAIKNTASGSVRLRAIQSEEEVIVSVRDTGRGIPESEQDEIFLPYRQSGRQPGGTGLGLSIVRRLMRIMKGRIALRSSPGKGADFRLHFSAPGHNPDHGVKTGLRDAELRVDAVDLSVERSSIAHPLREFAAKTGLPENVLGGPPAFPTVRIEQGRVYGNPEGPAILIVDDEWVNQHVILNQLAESGFALTFADSTALCRELLARGTYEVLLLDVMLPEETGISLCQAIRENHSPVELPVILMTVRNANQDLAAGLNSGANDYLLRPVDGDLMERRIRNMLEFRSAELEKKEMQKDSDRIAEKERLRIFSDLHDHLGARLTDAELQLRRILETPIPDRAEWNSLADSVRETARVLRQRLEGLEDQTMLEEDYIYGLRLMLVRRYSQARRQIQFEDATDPEAFRAPEQMSLRKALYSIVTEVSTNDLKYGHGTSHWSFETTSHGVRMQMHASTDYQLSRSGTGNGTSTIQRRAAALGATVHTELGRNYSLSIQFPKQE
;
A
#
# COMPACT_ATOMS: atom_id res chain seq x y z
N MET A 1 -3.04 -36.54 30.69
CA MET A 1 -2.01 -35.48 30.55
C MET A 1 -2.40 -34.29 31.40
N SER A 2 -1.51 -33.86 32.29
CA SER A 2 -1.71 -32.69 33.16
C SER A 2 -1.70 -31.39 32.35
N LYS A 3 -2.41 -30.35 32.82
CA LYS A 3 -2.55 -29.01 32.21
C LYS A 3 -1.20 -28.28 32.02
N LYS A 4 -0.10 -28.84 32.53
CA LYS A 4 1.26 -28.28 32.47
C LYS A 4 2.08 -28.65 31.23
N ASP A 5 1.66 -29.64 30.44
CA ASP A 5 2.49 -30.18 29.33
C ASP A 5 1.98 -29.86 27.91
N LEU A 6 1.12 -28.84 27.77
CA LEU A 6 0.63 -28.38 26.45
C LEU A 6 1.26 -27.03 26.07
N PRO A 7 1.85 -26.89 24.86
CA PRO A 7 2.58 -25.69 24.45
C PRO A 7 1.69 -24.47 24.12
N PHE A 8 0.39 -24.51 24.43
CA PHE A 8 -0.55 -23.41 24.20
C PHE A 8 -1.57 -23.27 25.34
N ARG A 9 -1.79 -22.05 25.83
CA ARG A 9 -2.91 -21.71 26.74
C ARG A 9 -4.23 -21.78 25.97
N ILE A 10 -5.01 -22.83 26.20
CA ILE A 10 -6.38 -22.98 25.71
C ILE A 10 -7.31 -22.17 26.63
N PRO A 11 -8.25 -21.35 26.12
CA PRO A 11 -9.26 -20.70 26.96
C PRO A 11 -10.09 -21.75 27.69
N ASP A 12 -10.36 -21.56 29.00
CA ASP A 12 -10.97 -22.59 29.88
C ASP A 12 -12.30 -23.14 29.35
N PHE A 13 -13.01 -22.41 28.48
CA PHE A 13 -14.21 -22.85 27.78
C PHE A 13 -13.97 -24.03 26.81
N LEU A 14 -12.84 -24.08 26.09
CA LEU A 14 -12.53 -25.17 25.16
C LEU A 14 -12.04 -26.43 25.88
N PHE A 15 -11.41 -26.28 27.04
CA PHE A 15 -11.01 -27.41 27.89
C PHE A 15 -12.25 -28.08 28.51
N LEU A 16 -13.28 -27.30 28.83
CA LEU A 16 -14.56 -27.81 29.32
C LEU A 16 -15.31 -28.63 28.25
N VAL A 17 -15.29 -28.19 26.98
CA VAL A 17 -15.95 -28.92 25.86
C VAL A 17 -15.26 -30.25 25.55
N VAL A 18 -13.92 -30.30 25.68
CA VAL A 18 -13.14 -31.54 25.49
C VAL A 18 -13.33 -32.51 26.67
N LEU A 19 -13.41 -32.02 27.91
CA LEU A 19 -13.68 -32.86 29.08
C LEU A 19 -15.11 -33.43 29.11
N VAL A 20 -16.10 -32.68 28.64
CA VAL A 20 -17.47 -33.19 28.51
C VAL A 20 -17.56 -34.31 27.47
N SER A 21 -16.66 -34.32 26.48
CA SER A 21 -16.63 -35.35 25.42
C SER A 21 -15.80 -36.60 25.77
N LEU A 22 -14.93 -36.54 26.80
CA LEU A 22 -14.03 -37.64 27.17
C LEU A 22 -14.43 -38.39 28.46
N SER A 23 -15.59 -38.10 29.04
CA SER A 23 -16.02 -38.68 30.32
C SER A 23 -16.55 -40.12 30.26
N HIS A 24 -16.33 -40.89 29.18
CA HIS A 24 -16.83 -42.27 29.04
C HIS A 24 -15.78 -43.20 28.41
N CYS A 25 -14.68 -43.45 29.12
CA CYS A 25 -13.81 -44.60 28.86
C CYS A 25 -13.01 -44.94 30.14
N ASP A 26 -13.26 -46.12 30.71
CA ASP A 26 -12.33 -46.82 31.61
C ASP A 26 -12.28 -48.30 31.16
N PRO A 27 -11.07 -48.87 31.02
CA PRO A 27 -10.82 -50.11 31.74
C PRO A 27 -9.44 -50.14 32.45
N ARG A 28 -9.47 -50.50 33.75
CA ARG A 28 -8.61 -51.44 34.54
C ARG A 28 -7.16 -51.64 34.07
N ASP A 29 -6.12 -51.52 34.90
CA ASP A 29 -5.80 -52.39 36.05
C ASP A 29 -4.62 -51.80 36.91
N PRO A 30 -4.17 -52.43 38.03
CA PRO A 30 -3.69 -51.75 39.25
C PRO A 30 -2.16 -51.63 39.39
N GLU A 31 -1.69 -50.68 40.20
CA GLU A 31 -0.91 -50.92 41.43
C GLU A 31 -0.25 -49.63 42.00
N ASP A 32 -0.46 -49.50 43.30
CA ASP A 32 0.43 -49.00 44.36
C ASP A 32 0.76 -47.53 44.66
N SER A 33 0.59 -47.29 45.97
CA SER A 33 1.35 -46.41 46.88
C SER A 33 1.04 -44.90 46.94
N SER A 34 0.19 -44.58 47.93
CA SER A 34 0.39 -43.60 49.01
C SER A 34 1.05 -42.24 48.70
N VAL A 35 0.37 -41.16 49.06
CA VAL A 35 0.77 -40.27 50.18
C VAL A 35 -0.33 -39.21 50.40
N THR A 36 -0.66 -39.06 51.68
CA THR A 36 -1.60 -38.15 52.33
C THR A 36 -1.17 -36.68 52.28
N THR A 37 -2.12 -35.74 52.26
CA THR A 37 -2.13 -34.57 53.19
C THR A 37 -3.42 -33.75 53.11
N ASP A 38 -3.87 -33.38 54.32
CA ASP A 38 -5.13 -32.79 54.76
C ASP A 38 -5.49 -31.35 54.32
N LEU A 39 -6.79 -31.04 54.52
CA LEU A 39 -7.45 -29.78 54.93
C LEU A 39 -8.43 -29.15 53.91
N PRO A 40 -9.49 -28.43 54.35
CA PRO A 40 -10.68 -28.91 55.08
C PRO A 40 -12.00 -28.55 54.34
N GLN A 41 -13.09 -29.25 54.67
CA GLN A 41 -14.43 -29.03 54.12
C GLN A 41 -15.05 -27.66 54.46
N PRO A 42 -16.02 -27.21 53.65
CA PRO A 42 -17.27 -26.71 54.21
C PRO A 42 -18.51 -27.39 53.61
N GLN A 43 -19.20 -28.13 54.49
CA GLN A 43 -20.65 -28.19 54.73
C GLN A 43 -21.64 -28.03 53.56
N ASN A 44 -22.24 -29.17 53.21
CA ASN A 44 -23.67 -29.45 53.00
C ASN A 44 -24.60 -28.31 52.50
N VAL A 45 -25.07 -28.46 51.25
CA VAL A 45 -26.49 -28.31 50.90
C VAL A 45 -26.90 -29.51 50.05
N GLN A 46 -27.99 -30.16 50.47
CA GLN A 46 -28.57 -31.37 49.90
C GLN A 46 -29.03 -31.19 48.44
N GLU A 47 -28.66 -32.10 47.55
CA GLU A 47 -29.48 -32.49 46.40
C GLU A 47 -29.63 -34.01 46.38
N GLN A 48 -30.88 -34.43 46.54
CA GLN A 48 -31.35 -35.81 46.41
C GLN A 48 -31.38 -36.21 44.92
N GLY A 49 -30.96 -37.44 44.63
CA GLY A 49 -31.50 -38.19 43.48
C GLY A 49 -30.62 -38.33 42.24
N LEU A 50 -29.41 -38.89 42.37
CA LEU A 50 -28.74 -39.57 41.26
C LEU A 50 -28.82 -41.08 41.50
N ALA A 51 -29.86 -41.70 40.95
CA ALA A 51 -29.94 -43.14 40.80
C ALA A 51 -28.85 -43.60 39.83
N GLU A 52 -28.14 -44.64 40.26
CA GLU A 52 -27.01 -45.31 39.61
C GLU A 52 -27.26 -45.57 38.11
N LEU A 53 -26.27 -45.22 37.29
CA LEU A 53 -26.17 -45.67 35.89
C LEU A 53 -25.94 -47.20 35.88
N PRO A 54 -26.70 -47.98 35.09
CA PRO A 54 -26.45 -49.42 34.98
C PRO A 54 -25.13 -49.67 34.24
N PRO A 55 -24.40 -50.76 34.58
CA PRO A 55 -23.07 -51.02 34.04
C PRO A 55 -23.09 -51.41 32.55
N ALA A 56 -21.95 -51.24 31.89
CA ALA A 56 -21.72 -51.51 30.48
C ALA A 56 -22.28 -52.88 30.01
N ARG A 57 -23.07 -52.85 28.93
CA ARG A 57 -23.75 -54.03 28.36
C ARG A 57 -22.74 -54.98 27.70
N SER A 58 -22.56 -56.16 28.29
CA SER A 58 -21.79 -57.29 27.75
C SER A 58 -22.39 -57.83 26.44
N GLY A 59 -21.52 -58.24 25.50
CA GLY A 59 -21.84 -58.68 24.13
C GLY A 59 -22.82 -59.85 24.02
N ALA A 60 -24.10 -59.53 23.83
CA ALA A 60 -25.12 -60.48 23.43
C ALA A 60 -25.57 -60.17 22.00
N GLU A 61 -25.68 -61.20 21.16
CA GLU A 61 -26.15 -61.08 19.77
C GLU A 61 -27.47 -60.33 19.69
N VAL A 62 -27.52 -59.31 18.83
CA VAL A 62 -28.76 -58.61 18.48
C VAL A 62 -29.61 -59.59 17.65
N PRO A 63 -30.86 -59.89 18.06
CA PRO A 63 -31.70 -60.85 17.34
C PRO A 63 -32.03 -60.30 15.95
N LEU A 64 -31.85 -61.12 14.92
CA LEU A 64 -32.21 -60.82 13.54
C LEU A 64 -33.37 -61.71 13.10
N ALA A 65 -34.25 -61.17 12.25
CA ALA A 65 -35.30 -61.93 11.61
C ALA A 65 -34.68 -62.93 10.63
N LYS A 66 -35.12 -64.19 10.70
CA LYS A 66 -34.72 -65.26 9.79
C LYS A 66 -35.97 -65.94 9.29
N ALA A 67 -36.08 -66.13 7.97
CA ALA A 67 -37.29 -66.68 7.33
C ALA A 67 -38.60 -66.05 7.88
N GLY A 68 -38.64 -64.72 8.03
CA GLY A 68 -39.85 -63.98 8.43
C GLY A 68 -40.24 -64.10 9.90
N VAL A 69 -39.37 -64.63 10.75
CA VAL A 69 -39.61 -64.70 12.21
C VAL A 69 -38.48 -64.03 12.98
N LEU A 70 -38.84 -63.11 13.88
CA LEU A 70 -37.95 -62.49 14.87
C LEU A 70 -38.33 -62.98 16.27
N ASP A 71 -37.44 -63.73 16.91
CA ASP A 71 -37.68 -64.28 18.25
C ASP A 71 -37.12 -63.35 19.33
N LEU A 72 -38.02 -62.61 20.00
CA LEU A 72 -37.68 -61.72 21.11
C LEU A 72 -38.02 -62.33 22.47
N ARG A 73 -38.35 -63.63 22.58
CA ARG A 73 -38.75 -64.25 23.86
C ARG A 73 -37.70 -64.15 24.96
N ARG A 74 -36.42 -64.00 24.58
CA ARG A 74 -35.27 -63.79 25.48
C ARG A 74 -34.80 -62.33 25.57
N TRP A 75 -35.45 -61.41 24.87
CA TRP A 75 -35.11 -59.99 24.89
C TRP A 75 -35.75 -59.30 26.10
N ASN A 76 -34.96 -58.51 26.83
CA ASN A 76 -35.48 -57.70 27.94
C ASN A 76 -35.45 -56.22 27.55
N PHE A 77 -36.62 -55.64 27.27
CA PHE A 77 -36.73 -54.25 26.84
C PHE A 77 -36.35 -53.24 27.93
N GLU A 78 -36.46 -53.59 29.22
CA GLU A 78 -36.10 -52.67 30.31
C GLU A 78 -34.58 -52.53 30.45
N THR A 79 -33.85 -53.64 30.37
CA THR A 79 -32.39 -53.65 30.55
C THR A 79 -31.62 -53.45 29.25
N ARG A 80 -32.16 -53.93 28.12
CA ARG A 80 -31.52 -53.85 26.79
C ARG A 80 -32.12 -52.77 25.87
N GLY A 81 -33.26 -52.19 26.22
CA GLY A 81 -33.86 -51.10 25.45
C GLY A 81 -34.52 -51.55 24.14
N PRO A 82 -34.76 -50.59 23.22
CA PRO A 82 -35.39 -50.86 21.93
C PRO A 82 -34.57 -51.83 21.06
N VAL A 83 -35.26 -52.56 20.17
CA VAL A 83 -34.68 -53.54 19.25
C VAL A 83 -35.08 -53.22 17.81
N GLU A 84 -34.14 -53.36 16.89
CA GLU A 84 -34.40 -53.18 15.46
C GLU A 84 -34.98 -54.47 14.87
N LEU A 85 -35.96 -54.35 13.98
CA LEU A 85 -36.64 -55.48 13.32
C LEU A 85 -35.88 -55.95 12.06
N ASN A 86 -34.56 -55.95 12.11
CA ASN A 86 -33.71 -56.21 10.95
C ASN A 86 -33.65 -57.71 10.63
N GLY A 87 -33.50 -58.05 9.34
CA GLY A 87 -33.32 -59.43 8.88
C GLY A 87 -34.21 -59.79 7.69
N GLU A 88 -34.42 -61.08 7.46
CA GLU A 88 -35.22 -61.60 6.36
C GLU A 88 -36.71 -61.49 6.64
N TRP A 89 -37.40 -60.68 5.85
CA TRP A 89 -38.85 -60.53 5.86
C TRP A 89 -39.46 -61.28 4.68
N GLN A 90 -40.66 -61.80 4.87
CA GLN A 90 -41.42 -62.36 3.76
C GLN A 90 -41.80 -61.22 2.82
N PHE A 91 -41.59 -61.43 1.52
CA PHE A 91 -41.74 -60.40 0.51
C PHE A 91 -42.61 -60.90 -0.64
N HIS A 92 -43.57 -60.07 -1.02
CA HIS A 92 -44.51 -60.34 -2.10
C HIS A 92 -44.47 -59.19 -3.10
N TRP A 93 -43.71 -59.37 -4.19
CA TRP A 93 -43.60 -58.41 -5.26
C TRP A 93 -44.74 -58.54 -6.27
N SER A 94 -45.47 -57.45 -6.52
CA SER A 94 -46.47 -57.37 -7.60
C SER A 94 -47.51 -58.51 -7.65
N SER A 95 -47.63 -59.33 -6.60
CA SER A 95 -48.59 -60.42 -6.52
C SER A 95 -49.90 -59.90 -5.92
N HIS A 96 -50.99 -60.22 -6.63
CA HIS A 96 -52.40 -59.91 -6.43
C HIS A 96 -52.82 -58.96 -5.30
N LYS A 97 -53.23 -57.73 -5.69
CA LYS A 97 -53.86 -56.66 -4.88
C LYS A 97 -53.05 -56.27 -3.63
N LEU A 98 -52.81 -54.98 -3.42
CA LEU A 98 -52.68 -54.45 -2.06
C LEU A 98 -53.87 -55.02 -1.27
N LEU A 99 -53.65 -55.93 -0.31
CA LEU A 99 -54.73 -56.76 0.26
C LEU A 99 -55.90 -55.84 0.62
N SER A 100 -56.99 -55.95 -0.14
CA SER A 100 -58.13 -55.07 0.00
C SER A 100 -58.82 -55.38 1.31
N THR A 101 -58.96 -54.38 2.18
CA THR A 101 -59.84 -54.42 3.35
C THR A 101 -61.29 -54.52 2.87
N GLU A 102 -61.96 -55.65 3.09
CA GLU A 102 -63.40 -55.63 3.39
C GLU A 102 -63.56 -55.96 4.87
N ALA A 103 -63.94 -54.94 5.63
CA ALA A 103 -64.53 -55.11 6.94
C ALA A 103 -65.86 -55.85 6.76
N GLY A 104 -65.90 -57.16 7.06
CA GLY A 104 -67.14 -57.92 7.07
C GLY A 104 -67.05 -59.34 6.49
N SER A 105 -66.22 -60.21 7.05
CA SER A 105 -66.50 -61.65 7.01
C SER A 105 -65.80 -62.34 8.18
N GLN A 106 -66.55 -63.16 8.90
CA GLN A 106 -66.14 -63.81 10.14
C GLN A 106 -64.92 -64.74 9.95
N PRO A 107 -64.10 -64.95 10.99
CA PRO A 107 -63.04 -65.95 10.94
C PRO A 107 -63.65 -67.36 10.99
N SER A 108 -63.41 -68.18 9.95
CA SER A 108 -63.71 -69.61 10.00
C SER A 108 -62.63 -70.38 10.79
N PRO A 109 -63.00 -71.43 11.53
CA PRO A 109 -62.16 -72.01 12.59
C PRO A 109 -61.09 -72.97 12.06
N VAL A 110 -59.99 -73.02 12.82
CA VAL A 110 -58.86 -73.95 12.67
C VAL A 110 -59.33 -75.39 12.93
N ALA A 111 -59.21 -76.27 11.93
CA ALA A 111 -59.45 -77.70 12.09
C ALA A 111 -58.18 -78.44 12.54
N THR A 112 -58.31 -79.17 13.64
CA THR A 112 -57.33 -80.08 14.24
C THR A 112 -57.26 -81.38 13.43
N VAL A 113 -56.07 -81.96 13.20
CA VAL A 113 -55.91 -83.29 12.58
C VAL A 113 -55.29 -84.26 13.60
N ALA A 114 -55.91 -85.43 13.75
CA ALA A 114 -55.39 -86.60 14.48
C ALA A 114 -54.75 -87.61 13.51
N PRO A 115 -53.83 -88.50 13.96
CA PRO A 115 -52.91 -89.22 13.09
C PRO A 115 -53.31 -90.69 12.81
N GLY A 116 -53.10 -91.14 11.57
CA GLY A 116 -52.86 -92.54 11.21
C GLY A 116 -53.81 -93.16 10.18
N GLN A 117 -53.31 -93.45 8.96
CA GLN A 117 -53.46 -94.71 8.20
C GLN A 117 -53.05 -94.54 6.72
N LEU A 118 -52.26 -95.51 6.23
CA LEU A 118 -51.95 -95.89 4.83
C LEU A 118 -52.54 -97.30 4.60
N PRO A 119 -52.59 -97.91 3.39
CA PRO A 119 -52.43 -97.44 1.99
C PRO A 119 -53.53 -97.98 1.00
N GLY A 120 -53.52 -97.59 -0.29
CA GLY A 120 -54.16 -98.43 -1.36
C GLY A 120 -54.67 -97.78 -2.66
N GLN A 121 -53.79 -97.72 -3.67
CA GLN A 121 -53.97 -97.84 -5.15
C GLN A 121 -55.16 -97.19 -5.92
N GLY A 122 -54.79 -96.35 -6.91
CA GLY A 122 -55.17 -96.59 -8.31
C GLY A 122 -55.82 -95.45 -9.11
N HIS A 123 -54.98 -94.70 -9.85
CA HIS A 123 -55.14 -94.21 -11.24
C HIS A 123 -54.75 -92.73 -11.46
N ARG A 124 -53.72 -92.53 -12.29
CA ARG A 124 -53.25 -91.25 -12.87
C ARG A 124 -54.23 -90.79 -13.96
N PRO A 125 -54.44 -89.46 -14.18
CA PRO A 125 -53.51 -88.71 -15.03
C PRO A 125 -53.17 -87.29 -14.57
N SER A 126 -52.07 -86.79 -15.14
CA SER A 126 -51.61 -85.39 -15.25
C SER A 126 -51.30 -84.63 -13.95
N SER A 127 -49.99 -84.43 -13.78
CA SER A 127 -49.30 -83.57 -12.83
C SER A 127 -49.74 -82.11 -12.86
N SER A 128 -50.09 -81.59 -11.69
CA SER A 128 -49.76 -80.27 -11.10
C SER A 128 -50.96 -79.70 -10.36
N ASN A 129 -51.08 -80.07 -9.08
CA ASN A 129 -51.69 -79.25 -8.02
C ASN A 129 -51.56 -79.99 -6.70
N SER A 130 -50.32 -80.11 -6.22
CA SER A 130 -50.04 -80.24 -4.80
C SER A 130 -49.73 -78.85 -4.27
N LEU A 131 -50.74 -78.22 -3.66
CA LEU A 131 -50.59 -77.05 -2.81
C LEU A 131 -49.50 -77.33 -1.77
N SER A 132 -48.33 -76.76 -2.00
CA SER A 132 -47.20 -76.73 -1.07
C SER A 132 -47.18 -75.31 -0.48
N PRO A 133 -47.12 -75.12 0.84
CA PRO A 133 -46.93 -73.80 1.43
C PRO A 133 -45.46 -73.44 1.31
N ASN A 134 -44.96 -73.03 0.13
CA ASN A 134 -43.60 -72.50 -0.03
C ASN A 134 -43.34 -71.93 -1.43
N SER A 135 -43.44 -70.61 -1.55
CA SER A 135 -42.56 -69.76 -2.37
C SER A 135 -42.86 -68.29 -2.05
N GLY A 136 -42.74 -67.90 -0.77
CA GLY A 136 -42.60 -66.48 -0.44
C GLY A 136 -41.15 -66.10 -0.70
N GLU A 137 -40.92 -65.13 -1.57
CA GLU A 137 -39.59 -64.58 -1.77
C GLU A 137 -39.16 -63.88 -0.47
N TRP A 138 -37.88 -63.93 -0.11
CA TRP A 138 -37.36 -63.27 1.10
C TRP A 138 -36.59 -62.01 0.70
N ILE A 139 -36.71 -60.97 1.53
CA ILE A 139 -35.94 -59.75 1.36
C ILE A 139 -35.40 -59.29 2.71
N TYR A 140 -34.14 -58.85 2.72
CA TYR A 140 -33.56 -58.25 3.91
C TYR A 140 -34.17 -56.87 4.15
N VAL A 141 -34.64 -56.57 5.36
CA VAL A 141 -35.08 -55.25 5.79
C VAL A 141 -34.12 -54.77 6.90
N PRO A 142 -33.61 -53.53 6.85
CA PRO A 142 -33.85 -52.51 5.83
C PRO A 142 -33.20 -52.82 4.47
N SER A 143 -33.91 -52.57 3.38
CA SER A 143 -33.30 -52.47 2.05
C SER A 143 -34.19 -51.72 1.05
N GLU A 144 -33.56 -51.09 0.07
CA GLU A 144 -34.23 -50.68 -1.16
C GLU A 144 -34.50 -51.94 -2.00
N TRP A 145 -35.74 -52.22 -2.39
CA TRP A 145 -36.04 -53.43 -3.19
C TRP A 145 -35.39 -53.39 -4.59
N ASN A 146 -34.98 -52.20 -5.02
CA ASN A 146 -34.28 -51.98 -6.30
C ASN A 146 -32.77 -52.23 -6.20
N ARG A 147 -32.23 -52.64 -5.05
CA ARG A 147 -30.87 -53.19 -4.95
C ARG A 147 -30.87 -54.66 -5.41
N ARG A 148 -29.70 -55.15 -5.80
CA ARG A 148 -29.53 -56.53 -6.26
C ARG A 148 -29.83 -57.48 -5.10
N ASN A 149 -30.86 -58.30 -5.24
CA ASN A 149 -31.16 -59.41 -4.33
C ASN A 149 -30.75 -60.71 -5.03
N GLU A 150 -29.78 -61.43 -4.45
CA GLU A 150 -29.27 -62.70 -5.01
C GLU A 150 -30.35 -63.78 -5.04
N GLU A 151 -31.31 -63.72 -4.12
CA GLU A 151 -32.41 -64.69 -4.00
C GLU A 151 -33.54 -64.45 -5.03
N MET A 152 -33.62 -63.26 -5.63
CA MET A 152 -34.69 -62.89 -6.58
C MET A 152 -34.21 -62.69 -8.03
N GLY A 153 -33.02 -63.18 -8.37
CA GLY A 153 -32.54 -63.20 -9.76
C GLY A 153 -32.16 -61.84 -10.37
N GLY A 154 -32.13 -60.75 -9.60
CA GLY A 154 -31.72 -59.42 -10.07
C GLY A 154 -32.35 -58.25 -9.30
N PRO A 155 -31.98 -56.99 -9.62
CA PRO A 155 -32.59 -55.81 -9.01
C PRO A 155 -34.01 -55.57 -9.54
N LEU A 156 -34.99 -55.34 -8.65
CA LEU A 156 -36.34 -54.94 -9.02
C LEU A 156 -36.40 -53.49 -9.52
N PRO A 157 -37.42 -53.09 -10.31
CA PRO A 157 -37.61 -51.68 -10.65
C PRO A 157 -37.91 -50.87 -9.37
N GLY A 158 -37.37 -49.64 -9.32
CA GLY A 158 -37.66 -48.73 -8.21
C GLY A 158 -39.15 -48.40 -8.07
N GLN A 159 -39.90 -48.45 -9.18
CA GLN A 159 -41.34 -48.26 -9.21
C GLN A 159 -42.08 -49.59 -9.05
N GLY A 160 -43.11 -49.60 -8.21
CA GLY A 160 -43.96 -50.76 -7.99
C GLY A 160 -44.55 -50.77 -6.59
N PHE A 161 -45.15 -51.90 -6.22
CA PHE A 161 -45.73 -52.11 -4.91
C PHE A 161 -45.43 -53.52 -4.42
N ALA A 162 -45.32 -53.65 -3.11
CA ALA A 162 -45.03 -54.93 -2.46
C ALA A 162 -45.64 -55.00 -1.06
N THR A 163 -45.86 -56.23 -0.60
CA THR A 163 -46.27 -56.51 0.78
C THR A 163 -45.11 -57.21 1.50
N TYR A 164 -44.72 -56.66 2.65
CA TYR A 164 -43.72 -57.21 3.56
C TYR A 164 -44.42 -57.79 4.78
N SER A 165 -44.02 -58.98 5.23
CA SER A 165 -44.59 -59.59 6.44
C SER A 165 -43.50 -60.12 7.37
N LEU A 166 -43.63 -59.83 8.67
CA LEU A 166 -42.75 -60.32 9.74
C LEU A 166 -43.58 -60.80 10.93
N THR A 167 -43.20 -61.94 11.50
CA THR A 167 -43.73 -62.41 12.77
C THR A 167 -42.73 -62.14 13.90
N VAL A 168 -43.13 -61.38 14.92
CA VAL A 168 -42.32 -61.12 16.12
C VAL A 168 -42.92 -61.86 17.32
N LEU A 169 -42.09 -62.62 18.03
CA LEU A 169 -42.48 -63.34 19.25
C LEU A 169 -42.06 -62.54 20.48
N LEU A 170 -43.00 -62.03 21.27
CA LEU A 170 -42.71 -61.20 22.44
C LEU A 170 -42.28 -62.04 23.67
N PRO A 171 -41.56 -61.42 24.64
CA PRO A 171 -41.29 -62.02 25.94
C PRO A 171 -42.56 -62.51 26.65
N PRO A 172 -42.50 -63.62 27.41
CA PRO A 172 -43.63 -64.09 28.21
C PRO A 172 -44.13 -63.00 29.17
N GLY A 173 -45.45 -62.76 29.21
CA GLY A 173 -46.07 -61.75 30.09
C GLY A 173 -46.02 -60.31 29.55
N MET A 174 -45.38 -60.06 28.40
CA MET A 174 -45.37 -58.75 27.75
C MET A 174 -46.55 -58.62 26.77
N ASP A 175 -47.27 -57.50 26.87
CA ASP A 175 -48.37 -57.16 25.98
C ASP A 175 -47.93 -56.13 24.92
N SER A 176 -48.41 -56.29 23.68
CA SER A 176 -48.15 -55.37 22.59
C SER A 176 -48.55 -53.92 22.88
N GLY A 177 -49.54 -53.67 23.73
CA GLY A 177 -50.01 -52.31 24.08
C GLY A 177 -49.00 -51.48 24.87
N GLN A 178 -47.95 -52.12 25.40
CA GLN A 178 -46.85 -51.44 26.09
C GLN A 178 -45.74 -50.97 25.12
N LEU A 179 -45.81 -51.42 23.87
CA LEU A 179 -44.78 -51.24 22.86
C LEU A 179 -45.20 -50.23 21.80
N PHE A 180 -44.25 -49.41 21.41
CA PHE A 180 -44.36 -48.49 20.30
C PHE A 180 -43.45 -48.99 19.17
N LEU A 181 -43.88 -48.77 17.94
CA LEU A 181 -43.06 -49.01 16.76
C LEU A 181 -42.65 -47.66 16.16
N GLU A 182 -41.34 -47.42 16.11
CA GLU A 182 -40.77 -46.33 15.35
C GLU A 182 -40.81 -46.69 13.87
N GLN A 183 -41.64 -45.95 13.14
CA GLN A 183 -41.82 -46.13 11.71
C GLN A 183 -40.91 -45.18 10.96
N THR A 184 -40.31 -45.71 9.91
CA THR A 184 -39.39 -44.95 9.09
C THR A 184 -40.05 -44.51 7.79
N VAL A 185 -39.38 -43.60 7.09
CA VAL A 185 -39.97 -42.91 5.96
C VAL A 185 -40.03 -43.87 4.78
N ALA A 186 -41.14 -44.57 4.60
CA ALA A 186 -41.39 -45.15 3.29
C ALA A 186 -41.28 -44.00 2.27
N LEU A 187 -40.39 -44.16 1.29
CA LEU A 187 -39.98 -43.09 0.39
C LEU A 187 -41.14 -42.58 -0.49
N SER A 188 -42.33 -43.17 -0.41
CA SER A 188 -43.55 -42.71 -1.09
C SER A 188 -44.80 -42.93 -0.24
N SER A 189 -45.32 -44.15 -0.13
CA SER A 189 -46.53 -44.44 0.64
C SER A 189 -46.53 -45.84 1.24
N PHE A 190 -47.20 -46.01 2.37
CA PHE A 190 -47.42 -47.33 2.97
C PHE A 190 -48.70 -47.40 3.81
N ARG A 191 -49.12 -48.62 4.10
CA ARG A 191 -50.12 -48.97 5.11
C ARG A 191 -49.60 -50.16 5.93
N ALA A 192 -49.65 -50.05 7.25
CA ALA A 192 -49.13 -51.05 8.17
C ALA A 192 -50.24 -51.69 9.00
N PHE A 193 -50.18 -53.01 9.15
CA PHE A 193 -51.14 -53.83 9.89
C PHE A 193 -50.43 -54.63 10.98
N LEU A 194 -51.09 -54.80 12.11
CA LEU A 194 -50.69 -55.69 13.19
C LEU A 194 -51.80 -56.72 13.40
N ASN A 195 -51.51 -58.00 13.17
CA ASN A 195 -52.49 -59.08 13.26
C ASN A 195 -53.79 -58.77 12.47
N GLY A 196 -53.65 -58.13 11.31
CA GLY A 196 -54.78 -57.69 10.46
C GLY A 196 -55.42 -56.35 10.83
N ILE A 197 -55.06 -55.75 11.97
CA ILE A 197 -55.58 -54.44 12.41
C ILE A 197 -54.68 -53.32 11.87
N PRO A 198 -55.20 -52.35 11.10
CA PRO A 198 -54.40 -51.23 10.64
C PRO A 198 -53.99 -50.34 11.81
N PHE A 199 -52.68 -50.10 11.98
CA PHE A 199 -52.17 -49.27 13.08
C PHE A 199 -51.39 -48.04 12.60
N ALA A 200 -50.95 -48.00 11.35
CA ALA A 200 -50.30 -46.83 10.77
C ALA A 200 -50.45 -46.74 9.25
N ARG A 201 -50.27 -45.52 8.71
CA ARG A 201 -50.26 -45.25 7.28
C ARG A 201 -49.47 -43.98 6.97
N ALA A 202 -48.89 -43.92 5.78
CA ALA A 202 -48.41 -42.68 5.17
C ALA A 202 -48.87 -42.63 3.71
N GLY A 203 -49.64 -41.59 3.38
CA GLY A 203 -50.27 -41.49 2.07
C GLY A 203 -51.27 -42.63 1.81
N SER A 204 -51.47 -42.93 0.52
CA SER A 204 -52.35 -43.99 0.06
C SER A 204 -51.61 -44.86 -0.96
N PRO A 205 -51.22 -46.09 -0.58
CA PRO A 205 -50.63 -47.03 -1.51
C PRO A 205 -51.57 -47.36 -2.67
N GLY A 206 -51.07 -47.28 -3.91
CA GLY A 206 -51.79 -47.67 -5.12
C GLY A 206 -50.99 -48.66 -5.96
N THR A 207 -51.59 -49.15 -7.05
CA THR A 207 -50.93 -50.08 -7.98
C THR A 207 -50.32 -49.39 -9.20
N SER A 208 -50.48 -48.06 -9.29
CA SER A 208 -49.96 -47.22 -10.37
C SER A 208 -49.60 -45.83 -9.85
N SER A 209 -48.91 -45.02 -10.68
CA SER A 209 -48.57 -43.63 -10.35
C SER A 209 -49.80 -42.76 -10.07
N SER A 210 -50.92 -42.96 -10.78
CA SER A 210 -52.16 -42.19 -10.62
C SER A 210 -52.97 -42.58 -9.37
N THR A 211 -52.85 -43.81 -8.91
CA THR A 211 -53.58 -44.32 -7.74
C THR A 211 -52.79 -44.21 -6.45
N THR A 212 -51.47 -43.98 -6.55
CA THR A 212 -50.58 -43.84 -5.40
C THR A 212 -50.48 -42.38 -4.98
N GLN A 213 -50.85 -42.09 -3.73
CA GLN A 213 -50.64 -40.78 -3.13
C GLN A 213 -49.49 -40.86 -2.12
N PRO A 214 -48.36 -40.19 -2.36
CA PRO A 214 -47.26 -40.18 -1.42
C PRO A 214 -47.65 -39.36 -0.17
N GLY A 215 -47.10 -39.73 0.98
CA GLY A 215 -47.41 -39.03 2.23
C GLY A 215 -46.27 -39.05 3.23
N HIS A 216 -46.39 -38.18 4.23
CA HIS A 216 -45.47 -38.13 5.36
C HIS A 216 -45.91 -39.13 6.42
N ALA A 217 -44.96 -39.89 6.96
CA ALA A 217 -45.20 -40.84 8.04
C ALA A 217 -44.98 -40.17 9.39
N TRP A 218 -45.79 -40.53 10.39
CA TRP A 218 -45.55 -40.17 11.78
C TRP A 218 -44.68 -41.24 12.42
N PHE A 219 -43.55 -40.81 12.96
CA PHE A 219 -42.43 -41.69 13.30
C PHE A 219 -42.66 -42.63 14.46
N LEU A 220 -43.72 -42.47 15.25
CA LEU A 220 -43.91 -43.26 16.46
C LEU A 220 -45.38 -43.65 16.63
N SER A 221 -45.68 -44.93 16.44
CA SER A 221 -47.06 -45.46 16.48
C SER A 221 -47.23 -46.43 17.67
N PRO A 222 -48.27 -46.26 18.51
CA PRO A 222 -48.61 -47.24 19.52
C PRO A 222 -49.13 -48.52 18.86
N LEU A 223 -48.77 -49.69 19.40
CA LEU A 223 -49.29 -50.95 18.91
C LEU A 223 -50.63 -51.32 19.59
N PRO A 224 -51.62 -51.87 18.86
CA PRO A 224 -52.81 -52.47 19.46
C PRO A 224 -52.44 -53.51 20.53
N GLY A 225 -53.08 -53.45 21.71
CA GLY A 225 -52.84 -54.37 22.83
C GLY A 225 -53.53 -55.74 22.70
N GLY A 226 -53.18 -56.67 23.58
CA GLY A 226 -53.79 -58.01 23.67
C GLY A 226 -53.05 -59.11 22.90
N HIS A 227 -51.81 -58.88 22.47
CA HIS A 227 -51.06 -59.80 21.61
C HIS A 227 -49.65 -60.07 22.12
N ASN A 228 -49.28 -61.35 22.23
CA ASN A 228 -47.93 -61.84 22.54
C ASN A 228 -47.15 -62.32 21.29
N ARG A 229 -47.85 -62.42 20.16
CA ARG A 229 -47.32 -62.72 18.83
C ARG A 229 -47.79 -61.62 17.89
N LEU A 230 -46.83 -60.95 17.25
CA LEU A 230 -47.08 -59.81 16.38
C LEU A 230 -46.85 -60.22 14.94
N HIS A 231 -47.90 -60.30 14.15
CA HIS A 231 -47.81 -60.41 12.70
C HIS A 231 -47.89 -59.01 12.10
N ILE A 232 -46.74 -58.47 11.70
CA ILE A 232 -46.59 -57.12 11.17
C ILE A 232 -46.58 -57.22 9.64
N GLU A 233 -47.50 -56.51 8.99
CA GLU A 233 -47.55 -56.41 7.53
C GLU A 233 -47.40 -54.96 7.08
N TYR A 234 -46.53 -54.72 6.09
CA TYR A 234 -46.38 -53.43 5.43
C TYR A 234 -46.73 -53.55 3.96
N GLN A 235 -47.78 -52.85 3.54
CA GLN A 235 -48.11 -52.66 2.14
C GLN A 235 -47.47 -51.35 1.67
N VAL A 236 -46.46 -51.44 0.81
CA VAL A 236 -45.67 -50.29 0.34
C VAL A 236 -45.91 -50.09 -1.15
N SER A 237 -46.12 -48.85 -1.57
CA SER A 237 -46.19 -48.47 -2.97
C SER A 237 -45.33 -47.26 -3.26
N ASN A 238 -44.52 -47.36 -4.32
CA ASN A 238 -43.65 -46.29 -4.79
C ASN A 238 -43.77 -46.12 -6.30
N PHE A 239 -44.28 -44.95 -6.70
CA PHE A 239 -44.27 -44.49 -8.10
C PHE A 239 -43.74 -43.06 -8.24
N HIS A 240 -43.42 -42.42 -7.12
CA HIS A 240 -43.06 -41.00 -7.07
C HIS A 240 -41.61 -40.77 -6.63
N HIS A 241 -40.87 -41.81 -6.25
CA HIS A 241 -39.48 -41.74 -5.81
C HIS A 241 -38.58 -42.75 -6.54
N ARG A 242 -37.28 -42.47 -6.70
CA ARG A 242 -36.35 -43.37 -7.41
C ARG A 242 -36.16 -44.74 -6.75
N ALA A 243 -36.27 -44.78 -5.43
CA ALA A 243 -35.99 -45.93 -4.59
C ALA A 243 -37.27 -46.29 -3.84
N GLY A 244 -37.60 -47.58 -3.82
CA GLY A 244 -38.79 -48.12 -3.19
C GLY A 244 -38.44 -49.19 -2.16
N GLY A 245 -39.43 -49.53 -1.34
CA GLY A 245 -39.28 -50.49 -0.24
C GLY A 245 -39.03 -49.86 1.12
N LEU A 246 -38.79 -50.71 2.11
CA LEU A 246 -38.50 -50.35 3.50
C LEU A 246 -36.99 -50.20 3.69
N SER A 247 -36.47 -49.00 3.41
CA SER A 247 -35.03 -48.72 3.32
C SER A 247 -34.37 -48.28 4.63
N ASP A 248 -35.14 -48.08 5.70
CA ASP A 248 -34.70 -47.58 7.00
C ASP A 248 -35.12 -48.56 8.13
N ASN A 249 -34.35 -48.61 9.23
CA ASN A 249 -34.58 -49.53 10.37
C ASN A 249 -35.92 -49.30 11.07
N LEU A 250 -36.75 -50.34 11.18
CA LEU A 250 -37.95 -50.32 12.04
C LEU A 250 -37.55 -50.68 13.46
N THR A 251 -37.85 -49.83 14.44
CA THR A 251 -37.43 -50.05 15.84
C THR A 251 -38.63 -50.27 16.75
N LEU A 252 -38.63 -51.36 17.51
CA LEU A 252 -39.66 -51.70 18.49
C LEU A 252 -39.14 -51.45 19.91
N GLY A 253 -39.91 -50.79 20.76
CA GLY A 253 -39.49 -50.53 22.14
C GLY A 253 -40.61 -50.11 23.07
N LEU A 254 -40.31 -49.99 24.36
CA LEU A 254 -41.27 -49.48 25.35
C LEU A 254 -41.61 -48.01 25.08
N ALA A 255 -42.88 -47.65 25.24
CA ALA A 255 -43.37 -46.29 24.99
C ALA A 255 -42.50 -45.21 25.67
N ARG A 256 -42.14 -45.41 26.95
CA ARG A 256 -41.32 -44.48 27.75
C ARG A 256 -39.93 -44.24 27.14
N ASP A 257 -39.28 -45.30 26.66
CA ASP A 257 -37.91 -45.24 26.15
C ASP A 257 -37.88 -44.62 24.77
N MET A 258 -38.86 -44.96 23.92
CA MET A 258 -38.99 -44.39 22.58
C MET A 258 -39.33 -42.90 22.64
N MET A 259 -40.27 -42.49 23.49
CA MET A 259 -40.60 -41.07 23.68
C MET A 259 -39.42 -40.28 24.22
N LYS A 260 -38.66 -40.82 25.19
CA LYS A 260 -37.46 -40.16 25.74
C LYS A 260 -36.35 -40.02 24.68
N ARG A 261 -36.12 -41.07 23.88
CA ARG A 261 -35.17 -41.07 22.76
C ARG A 261 -35.54 -40.01 21.72
N GLN A 262 -36.81 -39.97 21.30
CA GLN A 262 -37.30 -39.01 20.32
C GLN A 262 -37.27 -37.57 20.86
N ALA A 263 -37.59 -37.36 22.15
CA ALA A 263 -37.47 -36.05 22.78
C ALA A 263 -36.01 -35.56 22.79
N ARG A 264 -35.06 -36.43 23.16
CA ARG A 264 -33.62 -36.11 23.15
C ARG A 264 -33.11 -35.78 21.74
N GLN A 265 -33.45 -36.58 20.73
CA GLN A 265 -33.04 -36.33 19.34
C GLN A 265 -33.64 -35.02 18.80
N ARG A 266 -34.93 -34.77 19.05
CA ARG A 266 -35.56 -33.49 18.67
C ARG A 266 -34.90 -32.30 19.36
N PHE A 267 -34.65 -32.41 20.66
CA PHE A 267 -33.98 -31.36 21.42
C PHE A 267 -32.59 -31.03 20.83
N LEU A 268 -31.76 -32.05 20.59
CA LEU A 268 -30.43 -31.86 19.99
C LEU A 268 -30.51 -31.21 18.59
N ARG A 269 -31.43 -31.67 17.73
CA ARG A 269 -31.64 -31.08 16.41
C ARG A 269 -32.11 -29.62 16.47
N PHE A 270 -33.01 -29.28 17.39
CA PHE A 270 -33.46 -27.89 17.56
C PHE A 270 -32.39 -26.99 18.16
N MET A 271 -31.59 -27.52 19.09
CA MET A 271 -30.43 -26.81 19.62
C MET A 271 -29.44 -26.49 18.49
N LEU A 272 -29.13 -27.47 17.64
CA LEU A 272 -28.28 -27.28 16.47
C LEU A 272 -28.89 -26.25 15.51
N PHE A 273 -30.17 -26.41 15.15
CA PHE A 273 -30.89 -25.45 14.32
C PHE A 273 -30.76 -24.02 14.85
N GLY A 274 -31.00 -23.82 16.15
CA GLY A 274 -30.86 -22.52 16.81
C GLY A 274 -29.43 -21.98 16.73
N ALA A 275 -28.42 -22.80 17.02
CA ALA A 275 -27.03 -22.39 16.95
C ALA A 275 -26.61 -21.98 15.53
N VAL A 276 -26.96 -22.77 14.51
CA VAL A 276 -26.66 -22.47 13.10
C VAL A 276 -27.42 -21.23 12.63
N LEU A 277 -28.70 -21.08 13.02
CA LEU A 277 -29.53 -19.93 12.67
C LEU A 277 -28.96 -18.63 13.25
N VAL A 278 -28.59 -18.62 14.53
CA VAL A 278 -27.98 -17.45 15.19
C VAL A 278 -26.68 -17.08 14.49
N MET A 279 -25.84 -18.05 14.13
CA MET A 279 -24.61 -17.80 13.38
C MET A 279 -24.89 -17.25 11.97
N GLY A 280 -25.93 -17.74 11.28
CA GLY A 280 -26.36 -17.21 9.99
C GLY A 280 -26.80 -15.75 10.08
N ILE A 281 -27.68 -15.43 11.04
CA ILE A 281 -28.15 -14.07 11.29
C ILE A 281 -26.97 -13.15 11.62
N TYR A 282 -26.08 -13.56 12.53
CA TYR A 282 -24.91 -12.79 12.92
C TYR A 282 -24.04 -12.37 11.72
N HIS A 283 -23.72 -13.29 10.81
CA HIS A 283 -22.90 -12.97 9.64
C HIS A 283 -23.64 -12.14 8.60
N LEU A 284 -24.95 -12.33 8.44
CA LEU A 284 -25.77 -11.45 7.60
C LEU A 284 -25.86 -10.03 8.19
N SER A 285 -25.93 -9.89 9.51
CA SER A 285 -25.86 -8.60 10.19
C SER A 285 -24.50 -7.92 9.97
N LEU A 286 -23.38 -8.66 10.09
CA LEU A 286 -22.05 -8.13 9.76
C LEU A 286 -21.98 -7.60 8.33
N PHE A 287 -22.53 -8.34 7.36
CA PHE A 287 -22.61 -7.88 5.97
C PHE A 287 -23.51 -6.64 5.81
N SER A 288 -24.61 -6.53 6.56
CA SER A 288 -25.48 -5.35 6.53
C SER A 288 -24.76 -4.07 6.97
N PHE A 289 -23.83 -4.19 7.92
CA PHE A 289 -22.97 -3.08 8.36
C PHE A 289 -21.84 -2.80 7.38
N ARG A 290 -21.36 -3.82 6.65
CA ARG A 290 -20.25 -3.71 5.70
C ARG A 290 -20.57 -4.45 4.41
N LYS A 291 -21.28 -3.77 3.50
CA LYS A 291 -21.75 -4.34 2.22
C LYS A 291 -20.64 -4.79 1.27
N GLU A 292 -19.39 -4.41 1.54
CA GLU A 292 -18.21 -4.83 0.78
C GLU A 292 -17.70 -6.22 1.20
N ASP A 293 -18.10 -6.72 2.37
CA ASP A 293 -17.61 -7.98 2.95
C ASP A 293 -18.40 -9.19 2.43
N LEU A 294 -18.28 -9.46 1.13
CA LEU A 294 -18.91 -10.59 0.44
C LEU A 294 -18.69 -11.98 1.10
N PRO A 295 -17.54 -12.30 1.72
CA PRO A 295 -17.37 -13.54 2.48
C PRO A 295 -18.37 -13.72 3.63
N ALA A 296 -18.73 -12.64 4.34
CA ALA A 296 -19.71 -12.71 5.42
C ALA A 296 -21.12 -13.01 4.89
N LEU A 297 -21.50 -12.45 3.74
CA LEU A 297 -22.76 -12.77 3.07
C LEU A 297 -22.83 -14.25 2.69
N LEU A 298 -21.80 -14.76 1.99
CA LEU A 298 -21.80 -16.15 1.52
C LEU A 298 -21.81 -17.15 2.68
N PHE A 299 -21.05 -16.88 3.75
CA PHE A 299 -21.04 -17.73 4.93
C PHE A 299 -22.35 -17.66 5.72
N GLY A 300 -22.95 -16.46 5.83
CA GLY A 300 -24.28 -16.26 6.40
C GLY A 300 -25.35 -17.03 5.64
N LEU A 301 -25.38 -16.93 4.31
CA LEU A 301 -26.29 -17.69 3.44
C LEU A 301 -26.07 -19.21 3.55
N PHE A 302 -24.82 -19.67 3.60
CA PHE A 302 -24.49 -21.07 3.86
C PHE A 302 -25.11 -21.54 5.19
N CYS A 303 -24.94 -20.77 6.28
CA CYS A 303 -25.54 -21.09 7.56
C CYS A 303 -27.08 -21.08 7.50
N MET A 304 -27.70 -20.13 6.80
CA MET A 304 -29.15 -20.08 6.63
C MET A 304 -29.69 -21.31 5.89
N VAL A 305 -29.04 -21.71 4.80
CA VAL A 305 -29.41 -22.92 4.04
C VAL A 305 -29.19 -24.17 4.90
N LEU A 306 -28.11 -24.22 5.68
CA LEU A 306 -27.83 -25.35 6.57
C LEU A 306 -28.85 -25.43 7.72
N ALA A 307 -29.24 -24.31 8.33
CA ALA A 307 -30.30 -24.26 9.33
C ALA A 307 -31.65 -24.70 8.72
N PHE A 308 -31.98 -24.21 7.53
CA PHE A 308 -33.17 -24.66 6.81
C PHE A 308 -33.13 -26.17 6.52
N ARG A 309 -31.96 -26.70 6.11
CA ARG A 309 -31.76 -28.13 5.88
C ARG A 309 -32.12 -28.96 7.11
N VAL A 310 -31.68 -28.57 8.31
CA VAL A 310 -32.01 -29.26 9.57
C VAL A 310 -33.53 -29.38 9.80
N LEU A 311 -34.34 -28.44 9.30
CA LEU A 311 -35.80 -28.49 9.42
C LEU A 311 -36.48 -29.41 8.40
N VAL A 312 -35.88 -29.60 7.22
CA VAL A 312 -36.46 -30.37 6.12
C VAL A 312 -35.91 -31.79 6.01
N THR A 313 -34.80 -32.11 6.69
CA THR A 313 -34.22 -33.45 6.77
C THR A 313 -34.69 -34.21 8.02
N GLY A 314 -34.55 -35.54 8.02
CA GLY A 314 -34.91 -36.39 9.15
C GLY A 314 -36.42 -36.48 9.37
N GLU A 315 -36.93 -35.90 10.46
CA GLU A 315 -38.36 -35.95 10.79
C GLU A 315 -39.25 -35.04 9.92
N ILE A 316 -38.64 -34.30 8.98
CA ILE A 316 -39.30 -33.32 8.09
C ILE A 316 -40.22 -32.41 8.92
N PHE A 317 -39.64 -31.71 9.89
CA PHE A 317 -40.40 -30.92 10.86
C PHE A 317 -41.29 -29.87 10.20
N LEU A 318 -40.84 -29.33 9.06
CA LEU A 318 -41.62 -28.39 8.25
C LEU A 318 -42.99 -28.94 7.83
N ALA A 319 -43.08 -30.24 7.50
CA ALA A 319 -44.33 -30.89 7.14
C ALA A 319 -45.26 -31.10 8.36
N LYS A 320 -44.70 -31.13 9.58
CA LYS A 320 -45.49 -31.17 10.82
C LYS A 320 -46.10 -29.80 11.14
N LEU A 321 -45.36 -28.73 10.90
CA LEU A 321 -45.82 -27.35 11.09
C LEU A 321 -46.85 -26.93 10.04
N TRP A 322 -46.62 -27.31 8.77
CA TRP A 322 -47.52 -27.03 7.66
C TRP A 322 -47.89 -28.31 6.90
N PRO A 323 -48.90 -29.06 7.40
CA PRO A 323 -49.35 -30.31 6.76
C PRO A 323 -49.91 -30.14 5.34
N SER A 324 -50.22 -28.90 4.92
CA SER A 324 -50.74 -28.59 3.59
C SER A 324 -49.68 -28.57 2.49
N ILE A 325 -48.38 -28.61 2.85
CA ILE A 325 -47.30 -28.63 1.84
C ILE A 325 -47.33 -29.98 1.12
N PRO A 326 -47.43 -30.00 -0.23
CA PRO A 326 -47.39 -31.26 -0.98
C PRO A 326 -46.08 -32.02 -0.76
N TRP A 327 -46.18 -33.35 -0.69
CA TRP A 327 -45.02 -34.23 -0.46
C TRP A 327 -43.86 -33.95 -1.42
N GLN A 328 -44.15 -33.69 -2.70
CA GLN A 328 -43.11 -33.37 -3.70
C GLN A 328 -42.28 -32.14 -3.31
N TRP A 329 -42.90 -31.12 -2.69
CA TRP A 329 -42.24 -29.86 -2.36
C TRP A 329 -41.37 -29.98 -1.12
N THR A 330 -41.79 -30.77 -0.14
CA THR A 330 -40.93 -31.06 1.02
C THR A 330 -39.66 -31.82 0.58
N ARG A 331 -39.78 -32.76 -0.38
CA ARG A 331 -38.62 -33.44 -0.99
C ARG A 331 -37.78 -32.49 -1.84
N ALA A 332 -38.41 -31.63 -2.64
CA ALA A 332 -37.69 -30.63 -3.41
C ALA A 332 -36.86 -29.71 -2.49
N MET A 333 -37.43 -29.26 -1.37
CA MET A 333 -36.73 -28.42 -0.38
C MET A 333 -35.50 -29.11 0.24
N ASP A 334 -35.61 -30.40 0.58
CA ASP A 334 -34.45 -31.19 1.05
C ASP A 334 -33.33 -31.20 -0.02
N TYR A 335 -33.66 -31.54 -1.26
CA TYR A 335 -32.66 -31.67 -2.33
C TYR A 335 -32.07 -30.32 -2.74
N ILE A 336 -32.88 -29.27 -2.83
CA ILE A 336 -32.41 -27.91 -3.09
C ILE A 336 -31.46 -27.44 -1.98
N SER A 337 -31.78 -27.69 -0.71
CA SER A 337 -30.89 -27.34 0.40
C SER A 337 -29.53 -28.06 0.30
N PHE A 338 -29.52 -29.33 -0.15
CA PHE A 338 -28.29 -30.09 -0.40
C PHE A 338 -27.47 -29.48 -1.56
N TYR A 339 -28.15 -29.12 -2.65
CA TYR A 339 -27.51 -28.59 -3.86
C TYR A 339 -26.93 -27.18 -3.68
N LEU A 340 -27.41 -26.42 -2.68
CA LEU A 340 -26.93 -25.07 -2.40
C LEU A 340 -25.76 -25.02 -1.39
N ILE A 341 -25.67 -25.96 -0.45
CA ILE A 341 -24.65 -25.96 0.61
C ILE A 341 -23.23 -25.92 0.06
N THR A 342 -22.93 -26.87 -0.84
CA THR A 342 -21.59 -27.09 -1.38
C THR A 342 -21.07 -25.89 -2.20
N PRO A 343 -21.83 -25.34 -3.18
CA PRO A 343 -21.37 -24.17 -3.94
C PRO A 343 -21.29 -22.89 -3.10
N LEU A 344 -22.16 -22.69 -2.10
CA LEU A 344 -22.05 -21.54 -1.18
C LEU A 344 -20.76 -21.60 -0.36
N PHE A 345 -20.45 -22.76 0.23
CA PHE A 345 -19.23 -22.95 1.00
C PHE A 345 -17.97 -22.88 0.11
N GLY A 346 -18.00 -23.49 -1.08
CA GLY A 346 -16.92 -23.41 -2.05
C GLY A 346 -16.65 -21.98 -2.51
N SER A 347 -17.70 -21.19 -2.78
CA SER A 347 -17.60 -19.78 -3.15
C SER A 347 -17.01 -18.93 -2.03
N PHE A 348 -17.45 -19.17 -0.79
CA PHE A 348 -16.87 -18.56 0.40
C PHE A 348 -15.35 -18.79 0.46
N ILE A 349 -14.90 -20.05 0.33
CA ILE A 349 -13.47 -20.42 0.35
C ILE A 349 -12.70 -19.84 -0.86
N ALA A 350 -13.30 -19.81 -2.05
CA ALA A 350 -12.68 -19.27 -3.26
C ALA A 350 -12.43 -17.77 -3.18
N ILE A 351 -13.31 -17.03 -2.50
CA ILE A 351 -13.09 -15.60 -2.26
C ILE A 351 -12.03 -15.39 -1.19
N LEU A 352 -12.05 -16.20 -0.12
CA LEU A 352 -11.18 -16.05 1.04
C LEU A 352 -9.72 -16.43 0.76
N TYR A 353 -9.50 -17.54 0.05
CA TYR A 353 -8.18 -18.14 -0.14
C TYR A 353 -7.82 -18.39 -1.62
N GLY A 354 -8.79 -18.35 -2.53
CA GLY A 354 -8.61 -18.68 -3.94
C GLY A 354 -8.03 -17.54 -4.80
N GLY A 355 -7.35 -17.94 -5.89
CA GLY A 355 -6.95 -17.03 -6.97
C GLY A 355 -8.02 -16.93 -8.07
N ARG A 356 -7.75 -16.17 -9.14
CA ARG A 356 -8.66 -16.01 -10.29
C ARG A 356 -9.11 -17.35 -10.89
N PHE A 357 -8.17 -18.29 -11.03
CA PHE A 357 -8.44 -19.64 -11.55
C PHE A 357 -9.38 -20.46 -10.64
N THR A 358 -9.15 -20.44 -9.33
CA THR A 358 -10.01 -21.10 -8.34
C THR A 358 -11.43 -20.55 -8.37
N ARG A 359 -11.57 -19.23 -8.52
CA ARG A 359 -12.89 -18.57 -8.63
C ARG A 359 -13.62 -19.00 -9.90
N ALA A 360 -12.92 -19.13 -11.03
CA ALA A 360 -13.51 -19.63 -12.27
C ALA A 360 -14.03 -21.06 -12.13
N ILE A 361 -13.24 -21.97 -11.55
CA ILE A 361 -13.66 -23.37 -11.30
C ILE A 361 -14.91 -23.41 -10.42
N ILE A 362 -14.88 -22.71 -9.29
CA ILE A 362 -15.99 -22.72 -8.34
C ILE A 362 -17.25 -22.09 -8.93
N TRP A 363 -17.11 -21.04 -9.74
CA TRP A 363 -18.24 -20.46 -10.47
C TRP A 363 -18.86 -21.47 -11.45
N THR A 364 -18.05 -22.16 -12.26
CA THR A 364 -18.53 -23.19 -13.19
C THR A 364 -19.26 -24.31 -12.45
N LEU A 365 -18.71 -24.78 -11.33
CA LEU A 365 -19.36 -25.81 -10.51
C LEU A 365 -20.62 -25.30 -9.79
N SER A 366 -20.69 -24.00 -9.50
CA SER A 366 -21.89 -23.36 -8.96
C SER A 366 -22.99 -23.24 -10.01
N CYS A 367 -22.65 -22.93 -11.26
CA CYS A 367 -23.59 -22.99 -12.39
C CYS A 367 -24.11 -24.40 -12.62
N LEU A 368 -23.25 -25.41 -12.51
CA LEU A 368 -23.67 -26.81 -12.56
C LEU A 368 -24.66 -27.13 -11.43
N SER A 369 -24.38 -26.69 -10.19
CA SER A 369 -25.29 -26.85 -9.05
C SER A 369 -26.64 -26.15 -9.26
N ALA A 370 -26.64 -24.96 -9.87
CA ALA A 370 -27.88 -24.28 -10.25
C ALA A 370 -28.70 -25.07 -11.28
N GLY A 371 -28.04 -25.78 -12.21
CA GLY A 371 -28.70 -26.73 -13.10
C GLY A 371 -29.41 -27.86 -12.33
N PHE A 372 -28.80 -28.41 -11.28
CA PHE A 372 -29.44 -29.43 -10.43
C PHE A 372 -30.60 -28.86 -9.58
N VAL A 373 -30.52 -27.60 -9.16
CA VAL A 373 -31.66 -26.91 -8.52
C VAL A 373 -32.81 -26.77 -9.53
N ALA A 374 -32.53 -26.34 -10.76
CA ALA A 374 -33.54 -26.22 -11.81
C ALA A 374 -34.22 -27.56 -12.11
N THR A 375 -33.45 -28.66 -12.21
CA THR A 375 -34.05 -29.99 -12.42
C THR A 375 -34.98 -30.40 -11.28
N THR A 376 -34.72 -29.97 -10.05
CA THR A 376 -35.61 -30.27 -8.90
C THR A 376 -36.89 -29.45 -8.91
N VAL A 377 -36.83 -28.20 -9.39
CA VAL A 377 -37.99 -27.30 -9.44
C VAL A 377 -38.93 -27.66 -10.60
N PHE A 378 -38.38 -28.06 -11.75
CA PHE A 378 -39.17 -28.20 -12.99
C PHE A 378 -39.51 -29.64 -13.38
N LEU A 379 -38.82 -30.65 -12.83
CA LEU A 379 -39.07 -32.05 -13.20
C LEU A 379 -39.90 -32.78 -12.14
N PRO A 380 -40.61 -33.87 -12.52
CA PRO A 380 -41.29 -34.73 -11.57
C PRO A 380 -40.34 -35.37 -10.56
N SER A 381 -40.85 -35.71 -9.36
CA SER A 381 -40.07 -36.27 -8.26
C SER A 381 -39.33 -37.55 -8.58
N LEU A 382 -39.89 -38.40 -9.44
CA LEU A 382 -39.21 -39.60 -9.91
C LEU A 382 -37.90 -39.31 -10.68
N VAL A 383 -37.85 -38.19 -11.40
CA VAL A 383 -36.70 -37.80 -12.23
C VAL A 383 -35.65 -37.11 -11.37
N PHE A 384 -36.01 -36.05 -10.63
CA PHE A 384 -35.00 -35.30 -9.87
C PHE A 384 -34.41 -36.13 -8.72
N THR A 385 -35.15 -37.09 -8.15
CA THR A 385 -34.62 -37.97 -7.11
C THR A 385 -33.52 -38.90 -7.63
N ARG A 386 -33.48 -39.18 -8.95
CA ARG A 386 -32.38 -39.89 -9.62
C ARG A 386 -31.13 -39.04 -9.76
N PHE A 387 -31.29 -37.72 -9.93
CA PHE A 387 -30.16 -36.83 -10.17
C PHE A 387 -29.25 -36.60 -8.97
N VAL A 388 -29.74 -36.86 -7.75
CA VAL A 388 -28.95 -36.69 -6.52
C VAL A 388 -27.66 -37.52 -6.50
N ASN A 389 -27.67 -38.71 -7.09
CA ASN A 389 -26.49 -39.57 -7.12
C ASN A 389 -25.38 -38.96 -8.00
N TYR A 390 -25.74 -38.30 -9.11
CA TYR A 390 -24.77 -37.57 -9.92
C TYR A 390 -24.26 -36.32 -9.20
N TYR A 391 -25.15 -35.62 -8.49
CA TYR A 391 -24.74 -34.47 -7.70
C TYR A 391 -23.81 -34.86 -6.54
N GLN A 392 -23.98 -36.03 -5.91
CA GLN A 392 -23.05 -36.51 -4.87
C GLN A 392 -21.60 -36.56 -5.39
N ILE A 393 -21.38 -37.00 -6.63
CA ILE A 393 -20.05 -36.99 -7.26
C ILE A 393 -19.53 -35.55 -7.38
N VAL A 394 -20.37 -34.63 -7.87
CA VAL A 394 -20.04 -33.20 -7.98
C VAL A 394 -19.70 -32.61 -6.62
N ALA A 395 -20.49 -32.93 -5.58
CA ALA A 395 -20.30 -32.45 -4.22
C ALA A 395 -18.98 -32.95 -3.62
N VAL A 396 -18.62 -34.22 -3.85
CA VAL A 396 -17.33 -34.79 -3.41
C VAL A 396 -16.16 -34.09 -4.12
N ILE A 397 -16.24 -33.92 -5.44
CA ILE A 397 -15.20 -33.19 -6.21
C ILE A 397 -15.02 -31.78 -5.65
N LEU A 398 -16.12 -31.07 -5.40
CA LEU A 398 -16.08 -29.70 -4.89
C LEU A 398 -15.55 -29.64 -3.45
N ALA A 399 -15.92 -30.59 -2.59
CA ALA A 399 -15.41 -30.70 -1.24
C ALA A 399 -13.89 -30.95 -1.23
N LEU A 400 -13.41 -31.94 -2.01
CA LEU A 400 -11.98 -32.24 -2.14
C LEU A 400 -11.20 -31.03 -2.67
N TYR A 401 -11.72 -30.34 -3.67
CA TYR A 401 -11.09 -29.13 -4.20
C TYR A 401 -11.06 -28.00 -3.16
N THR A 402 -12.12 -27.82 -2.38
CA THR A 402 -12.20 -26.83 -1.29
C THR A 402 -11.17 -27.13 -0.21
N ILE A 403 -11.03 -28.40 0.19
CA ILE A 403 -10.01 -28.87 1.14
C ILE A 403 -8.61 -28.62 0.57
N PHE A 404 -8.38 -28.91 -0.71
CA PHE A 404 -7.09 -28.64 -1.37
C PHE A 404 -6.73 -27.15 -1.35
N VAL A 405 -7.67 -26.26 -1.67
CA VAL A 405 -7.46 -24.80 -1.64
C VAL A 405 -7.12 -24.31 -0.24
N MET A 406 -7.85 -24.79 0.78
CA MET A 406 -7.56 -24.47 2.18
C MET A 406 -6.24 -25.04 2.65
N GLY A 407 -5.92 -26.29 2.29
CA GLY A 407 -4.65 -26.94 2.61
C GLY A 407 -3.47 -26.18 2.01
N ARG A 408 -3.53 -25.84 0.72
CA ARG A 408 -2.54 -24.98 0.06
C ARG A 408 -2.37 -23.64 0.80
N ALA A 409 -3.48 -22.98 1.17
CA ALA A 409 -3.42 -21.72 1.90
C ALA A 409 -2.79 -21.87 3.30
N ALA A 410 -3.07 -22.96 3.99
CA ALA A 410 -2.47 -23.30 5.28
C ALA A 410 -0.95 -23.54 5.16
N PHE A 411 -0.51 -24.28 4.12
CA PHE A 411 0.92 -24.49 3.83
C PHE A 411 1.65 -23.21 3.44
N GLN A 412 0.95 -22.23 2.87
CA GLN A 412 1.49 -20.89 2.59
C GLN A 412 1.57 -19.99 3.85
N GLY A 413 1.45 -20.56 5.05
CA GLY A 413 1.59 -19.84 6.32
C GLY A 413 0.34 -19.08 6.79
N ARG A 414 -0.78 -19.11 6.05
CA ARG A 414 -2.01 -18.41 6.46
C ARG A 414 -2.63 -19.07 7.69
N ARG A 415 -2.57 -18.39 8.85
CA ARG A 415 -3.03 -18.91 10.15
C ARG A 415 -4.54 -19.18 10.13
N GLU A 416 -5.29 -18.36 9.39
CA GLU A 416 -6.75 -18.39 9.27
C GLU A 416 -7.20 -19.68 8.55
N ALA A 417 -6.45 -20.09 7.52
CA ALA A 417 -6.71 -21.34 6.80
C ALA A 417 -6.44 -22.57 7.67
N ARG A 418 -5.39 -22.53 8.52
CA ARG A 418 -5.08 -23.60 9.48
C ARG A 418 -6.23 -23.83 10.47
N ILE A 419 -6.80 -22.77 11.02
CA ILE A 419 -7.94 -22.85 11.96
C ILE A 419 -9.14 -23.47 11.27
N GLY A 420 -9.47 -23.01 10.06
CA GLY A 420 -10.60 -23.55 9.30
C GLY A 420 -10.43 -25.03 8.98
N LEU A 421 -9.19 -25.49 8.73
CA LEU A 421 -8.90 -26.89 8.43
C LEU A 421 -9.16 -27.81 9.64
N ILE A 422 -8.94 -27.33 10.87
CA ILE A 422 -9.26 -28.07 12.10
C ILE A 422 -10.76 -28.44 12.12
N GLY A 423 -11.64 -27.48 11.78
CA GLY A 423 -13.07 -27.74 11.71
C GLY A 423 -13.43 -28.81 10.67
N ILE A 424 -12.78 -28.77 9.51
CA ILE A 424 -12.97 -29.78 8.45
C ILE A 424 -12.50 -31.16 8.92
N VAL A 425 -11.37 -31.26 9.61
CA VAL A 425 -10.87 -32.52 10.16
C VAL A 425 -11.87 -33.10 11.17
N ILE A 426 -12.39 -32.27 12.08
CA ILE A 426 -13.43 -32.69 13.04
C ILE A 426 -14.67 -33.18 12.29
N LEU A 427 -15.13 -32.46 11.26
CA LEU A 427 -16.26 -32.90 10.43
C LEU A 427 -15.99 -34.28 9.81
N ILE A 428 -14.83 -34.48 9.19
CA ILE A 428 -14.46 -35.77 8.57
C ILE A 428 -14.47 -36.89 9.62
N VAL A 429 -13.87 -36.68 10.79
CA VAL A 429 -13.82 -37.68 11.87
C VAL A 429 -15.24 -38.02 12.35
N THR A 430 -16.09 -37.02 12.59
CA THR A 430 -17.49 -37.26 12.99
C THR A 430 -18.28 -37.98 11.90
N PHE A 431 -18.03 -37.67 10.62
CA PHE A 431 -18.71 -38.33 9.51
C PHE A 431 -18.25 -39.79 9.33
N ILE A 432 -16.96 -40.07 9.50
CA ILE A 432 -16.43 -41.44 9.50
C ILE A 432 -17.02 -42.23 10.68
N ASN A 433 -17.09 -41.64 11.88
CA ASN A 433 -17.75 -42.26 13.02
C ASN A 433 -19.20 -42.63 12.69
N ASP A 434 -19.97 -41.71 12.11
CA ASP A 434 -21.38 -41.94 11.79
C ASP A 434 -21.55 -42.99 10.71
N LEU A 435 -20.64 -43.01 9.72
CA LEU A 435 -20.59 -44.06 8.70
C LEU A 435 -20.32 -45.43 9.33
N LEU A 436 -19.39 -45.53 10.28
CA LEU A 436 -19.07 -46.77 10.98
C LEU A 436 -20.19 -47.20 11.94
N TYR A 437 -20.86 -46.25 12.59
CA TYR A 437 -22.04 -46.49 13.42
C TYR A 437 -23.21 -47.01 12.58
N ALA A 438 -23.45 -46.42 11.42
CA ALA A 438 -24.50 -46.86 10.49
C ALA A 438 -24.25 -48.28 9.95
N ASN A 439 -22.99 -48.75 9.91
CA ASN A 439 -22.63 -50.11 9.52
C ASN A 439 -22.44 -51.07 10.71
N ASN A 440 -22.89 -50.69 11.92
CA ASN A 440 -22.77 -51.48 13.15
C ASN A 440 -21.32 -51.89 13.52
N VAL A 441 -20.31 -51.16 13.03
CA VAL A 441 -18.89 -51.44 13.31
C VAL A 441 -18.46 -50.76 14.63
N LEU A 442 -18.93 -49.54 14.88
CA LEU A 442 -18.65 -48.76 16.08
C LEU A 442 -19.95 -48.35 16.79
N LEU A 443 -19.98 -48.38 18.13
CA LEU A 443 -21.18 -48.11 18.94
C LEU A 443 -21.23 -46.69 19.54
N LEU A 444 -20.35 -45.79 19.09
CA LEU A 444 -20.15 -44.50 19.76
C LEU A 444 -21.33 -43.52 19.59
N GLY A 445 -22.20 -43.69 18.59
CA GLY A 445 -23.38 -42.85 18.35
C GLY A 445 -23.27 -42.02 17.07
N GLN A 446 -24.25 -41.14 16.81
CA GLN A 446 -24.27 -40.22 15.67
C GLN A 446 -23.81 -38.81 16.11
N TYR A 447 -22.76 -38.29 15.47
CA TYR A 447 -22.06 -37.06 15.82
C TYR A 447 -21.80 -36.10 14.65
N ALA A 448 -22.21 -36.39 13.42
CA ALA A 448 -21.99 -35.52 12.25
C ALA A 448 -22.53 -34.09 12.46
N GLU A 449 -23.61 -33.95 13.23
CA GLU A 449 -24.18 -32.67 13.65
C GLU A 449 -23.18 -31.78 14.42
N PHE A 450 -22.33 -32.36 15.28
CA PHE A 450 -21.27 -31.64 15.99
C PHE A 450 -20.11 -31.26 15.06
N GLY A 451 -19.84 -32.07 14.03
CA GLY A 451 -18.88 -31.75 12.99
C GLY A 451 -19.24 -30.47 12.24
N PHE A 452 -20.52 -30.28 11.92
CA PHE A 452 -21.01 -29.03 11.31
C PHE A 452 -20.83 -27.82 12.23
N LEU A 453 -21.14 -27.97 13.52
CA LEU A 453 -20.92 -26.92 14.51
C LEU A 453 -19.44 -26.52 14.59
N ALA A 454 -18.53 -27.51 14.58
CA ALA A 454 -17.09 -27.28 14.59
C ALA A 454 -16.61 -26.53 13.35
N VAL A 455 -17.14 -26.84 12.16
CA VAL A 455 -16.87 -26.06 10.94
C VAL A 455 -17.38 -24.64 11.10
N ILE A 456 -18.61 -24.43 11.57
CA ILE A 456 -19.16 -23.07 11.70
C ILE A 456 -18.34 -22.24 12.68
N ALA A 457 -17.99 -22.81 13.83
CA ALA A 457 -17.20 -22.13 14.86
C ALA A 457 -15.79 -21.77 14.36
N THR A 458 -15.08 -22.73 13.76
CA THR A 458 -13.73 -22.48 13.27
C THR A 458 -13.70 -21.52 12.08
N GLN A 459 -14.66 -21.60 11.16
CA GLN A 459 -14.76 -20.69 10.02
C GLN A 459 -15.16 -19.27 10.43
N SER A 460 -16.06 -19.14 11.41
CA SER A 460 -16.39 -17.82 11.98
C SER A 460 -15.17 -17.20 12.68
N LEU A 461 -14.38 -18.00 13.40
CA LEU A 461 -13.14 -17.52 14.01
C LEU A 461 -12.07 -17.14 12.96
N SER A 462 -11.92 -17.92 11.89
CA SER A 462 -11.05 -17.61 10.77
C SER A 462 -11.43 -16.27 10.11
N LEU A 463 -12.73 -16.06 9.88
CA LEU A 463 -13.24 -14.82 9.30
C LEU A 463 -13.08 -13.62 10.25
N GLY A 464 -13.36 -13.81 11.54
CA GLY A 464 -13.16 -12.78 12.57
C GLY A 464 -11.70 -12.32 12.67
N ARG A 465 -10.74 -13.26 12.59
CA ARG A 465 -9.31 -12.90 12.54
C ARG A 465 -8.93 -12.17 11.27
N LEU A 466 -9.48 -12.57 10.12
CA LEU A 466 -9.26 -11.85 8.88
C LEU A 466 -9.76 -10.40 8.99
N PHE A 467 -10.93 -10.17 9.59
CA PHE A 467 -11.44 -8.81 9.82
C PHE A 467 -10.56 -8.00 10.76
N ALA A 468 -10.09 -8.58 11.86
CA ALA A 468 -9.16 -7.89 12.75
C ALA A 468 -7.88 -7.45 12.03
N GLN A 469 -7.32 -8.33 11.19
CA GLN A 469 -6.11 -8.01 10.42
C GLN A 469 -6.33 -6.94 9.34
N THR A 470 -7.45 -7.01 8.60
CA THR A 470 -7.76 -5.99 7.58
C THR A 470 -8.04 -4.64 8.23
N TYR A 471 -8.72 -4.63 9.38
CA TYR A 471 -8.94 -3.44 10.18
C TYR A 471 -7.61 -2.82 10.66
N ASP A 472 -6.71 -3.62 11.22
CA ASP A 472 -5.39 -3.16 11.65
C ASP A 472 -4.54 -2.59 10.50
N ARG A 473 -4.60 -3.21 9.33
CA ARG A 473 -3.91 -2.72 8.12
C ARG A 473 -4.51 -1.40 7.65
N ALA A 474 -5.84 -1.29 7.61
CA ALA A 474 -6.54 -0.07 7.24
C ALA A 474 -6.21 1.07 8.22
N HIS A 475 -6.20 0.78 9.52
CA HIS A 475 -5.85 1.75 10.55
C HIS A 475 -4.40 2.23 10.42
N ARG A 476 -3.44 1.31 10.24
CA ARG A 476 -2.02 1.65 10.00
C ARG A 476 -1.82 2.47 8.72
N LEU A 477 -2.52 2.13 7.64
CA LEU A 477 -2.47 2.91 6.41
C LEU A 477 -3.04 4.32 6.62
N GLY A 478 -4.15 4.44 7.36
CA GLY A 478 -4.73 5.72 7.75
C GLY A 478 -3.75 6.60 8.53
N GLN A 479 -3.03 6.03 9.51
CA GLN A 479 -1.98 6.74 10.25
C GLN A 479 -0.83 7.19 9.34
N ARG A 480 -0.32 6.30 8.47
CA ARG A 480 0.73 6.63 7.49
C ARG A 480 0.31 7.77 6.55
N LEU A 481 -0.93 7.73 6.06
CA LEU A 481 -1.49 8.80 5.22
C LEU A 481 -1.65 10.12 6.00
N GLY A 482 -2.03 10.06 7.27
CA GLY A 482 -2.10 11.22 8.15
C GLY A 482 -0.75 11.92 8.31
N ILE A 483 0.29 11.17 8.64
CA ILE A 483 1.67 11.68 8.78
C ILE A 483 2.18 12.24 7.45
N ARG A 484 1.99 11.51 6.34
CA ARG A 484 2.39 11.96 4.99
C ARG A 484 1.69 13.26 4.60
N ASN A 485 0.40 13.40 4.89
CA ASN A 485 -0.35 14.64 4.62
C ASN A 485 0.13 15.82 5.47
N GLN A 486 0.42 15.60 6.76
CA GLN A 486 1.00 16.66 7.60
C GLN A 486 2.37 17.11 7.10
N LEU A 487 3.23 16.16 6.71
CA LEU A 487 4.54 16.46 6.13
C LEU A 487 4.40 17.25 4.82
N LEU A 488 3.51 16.82 3.92
CA LEU A 488 3.24 17.53 2.67
C LEU A 488 2.73 18.96 2.92
N ARG A 489 1.85 19.16 3.90
CA ARG A 489 1.39 20.50 4.28
C ARG A 489 2.53 21.36 4.83
N LYS A 490 3.44 20.80 5.62
CA LYS A 490 4.62 21.51 6.12
C LYS A 490 5.57 21.88 4.99
N LYS A 491 5.84 20.95 4.05
CA LYS A 491 6.64 21.22 2.84
C LYS A 491 6.04 22.34 1.99
N ASN A 492 4.74 22.28 1.72
CA ASN A 492 4.06 23.34 0.96
C ASN A 492 4.08 24.69 1.65
N ARG A 493 4.02 24.74 3.00
CA ARG A 493 4.15 26.01 3.74
C ARG A 493 5.57 26.57 3.65
N ALA A 494 6.59 25.73 3.82
CA ALA A 494 7.99 26.13 3.71
C ALA A 494 8.30 26.67 2.30
N LEU A 495 7.85 25.96 1.25
CA LEU A 495 7.99 26.42 -0.14
C LEU A 495 7.33 27.78 -0.36
N ARG A 496 6.09 27.96 0.12
CA ARG A 496 5.38 29.26 -0.01
C ARG A 496 6.04 30.39 0.75
N GLN A 497 6.63 30.11 1.92
CA GLN A 497 7.39 31.11 2.68
C GLN A 497 8.66 31.50 1.94
N MET A 498 9.35 30.54 1.32
CA MET A 498 10.55 30.78 0.54
C MET A 498 10.26 31.59 -0.72
N ASP A 499 9.18 31.27 -1.45
CA ASP A 499 8.74 32.05 -2.61
C ASP A 499 8.40 33.50 -2.21
N ALA A 500 7.65 33.69 -1.12
CA ALA A 500 7.29 35.03 -0.64
C ALA A 500 8.50 35.88 -0.23
N GLN A 501 9.48 35.29 0.46
CA GLN A 501 10.71 35.99 0.85
C GLN A 501 11.56 36.40 -0.37
N LYS A 502 11.56 35.59 -1.42
CA LYS A 502 12.23 35.91 -2.69
C LYS A 502 11.56 37.09 -3.39
N ASP A 503 10.23 37.12 -3.44
CA ASP A 503 9.47 38.16 -4.11
C ASP A 503 9.56 39.51 -3.38
N GLU A 504 9.45 39.50 -2.05
CA GLU A 504 9.61 40.69 -1.20
C GLU A 504 11.01 41.31 -1.36
N PHE A 505 12.05 40.46 -1.38
CA PHE A 505 13.42 40.91 -1.57
C PHE A 505 13.65 41.60 -2.92
N LEU A 506 13.19 40.99 -4.02
CA LEU A 506 13.37 41.55 -5.37
C LEU A 506 12.59 42.86 -5.57
N ALA A 507 11.40 42.97 -4.99
CA ALA A 507 10.62 44.20 -5.01
C ALA A 507 11.31 45.34 -4.25
N GLY A 508 11.91 45.05 -3.09
CA GLY A 508 12.66 46.03 -2.30
C GLY A 508 13.88 46.60 -3.03
N VAL A 509 14.72 45.73 -3.62
CA VAL A 509 15.92 46.15 -4.37
C VAL A 509 15.56 47.05 -5.55
N ALA A 510 14.49 46.73 -6.27
CA ALA A 510 14.04 47.51 -7.41
C ALA A 510 13.59 48.92 -7.03
N HIS A 511 12.79 49.06 -5.98
CA HIS A 511 12.25 50.35 -5.57
C HIS A 511 13.36 51.32 -5.13
N GLU A 512 14.35 50.80 -4.41
CA GLU A 512 15.49 51.58 -3.92
C GLU A 512 16.46 51.98 -5.02
N LEU A 513 16.59 51.17 -6.09
CA LEU A 513 17.41 51.54 -7.26
C LEU A 513 16.69 52.49 -8.23
N GLN A 514 15.36 52.42 -8.32
CA GLN A 514 14.58 53.23 -9.25
C GLN A 514 14.58 54.72 -8.89
N THR A 515 14.50 55.03 -7.59
CA THR A 515 14.42 56.41 -7.08
C THR A 515 15.66 57.25 -7.40
N PRO A 516 16.90 56.83 -7.07
CA PRO A 516 18.09 57.65 -7.33
C PRO A 516 18.45 57.67 -8.83
N LEU A 517 18.07 56.63 -9.58
CA LEU A 517 18.22 56.56 -11.02
C LEU A 517 17.32 57.55 -11.77
N GLN A 518 16.10 57.77 -11.27
CA GLN A 518 15.21 58.81 -11.78
C GLN A 518 15.79 60.21 -11.55
N ALA A 519 16.45 60.43 -10.41
CA ALA A 519 17.12 61.71 -10.14
C ALA A 519 18.27 62.00 -11.14
N ILE A 520 19.07 60.98 -11.51
CA ILE A 520 20.13 61.13 -12.54
C ILE A 520 19.52 61.47 -13.91
N LEU A 521 18.41 60.82 -14.27
CA LEU A 521 17.71 61.06 -15.54
C LEU A 521 17.14 62.48 -15.63
N GLU A 522 16.52 62.96 -14.57
CA GLU A 522 15.95 64.31 -14.51
C GLU A 522 17.03 65.38 -14.46
N GLY A 523 18.09 65.18 -13.66
CA GLY A 523 19.22 66.10 -13.56
C GLY A 523 19.97 66.26 -14.88
N SER A 524 20.28 65.14 -15.56
CA SER A 524 20.92 65.18 -16.88
C SER A 524 20.04 65.83 -17.96
N LYS A 525 18.72 65.64 -17.91
CA LYS A 525 17.77 66.27 -18.85
C LYS A 525 17.67 67.79 -18.62
N ARG A 526 17.67 68.25 -17.37
CA ARG A 526 17.66 69.67 -17.01
C ARG A 526 18.94 70.38 -17.47
N LEU A 527 20.10 69.81 -17.14
CA LEU A 527 21.39 70.33 -17.59
C LEU A 527 21.49 70.37 -19.12
N ARG A 528 20.96 69.36 -19.82
CA ARG A 528 20.85 69.37 -21.28
C ARG A 528 20.01 70.54 -21.80
N SER A 529 18.85 70.81 -21.20
CA SER A 529 17.98 71.92 -21.62
C SER A 529 18.59 73.30 -21.39
N GLN A 530 19.48 73.45 -20.40
CA GLN A 530 20.21 74.69 -20.13
C GLN A 530 21.46 74.84 -21.01
N SER A 531 22.15 73.73 -21.34
CA SER A 531 23.39 73.72 -22.14
C SER A 531 23.22 74.10 -23.62
N VAL A 532 21.98 74.24 -24.12
CA VAL A 532 21.69 74.77 -25.47
C VAL A 532 22.12 76.25 -25.61
N ALA A 533 22.43 76.95 -24.50
CA ALA A 533 22.88 78.34 -24.50
C ALA A 533 24.42 78.54 -24.46
N ILE A 534 25.24 77.48 -24.47
CA ILE A 534 26.72 77.58 -24.33
C ILE A 534 27.41 76.99 -25.58
N PRO A 535 27.92 77.82 -26.52
CA PRO A 535 28.43 77.36 -27.82
C PRO A 535 29.80 76.64 -27.84
N GLU A 536 30.54 76.52 -26.73
CA GLU A 536 31.99 76.19 -26.77
C GLU A 536 32.44 74.87 -26.10
N ALA A 537 31.57 73.87 -25.87
CA ALA A 537 32.03 72.57 -25.31
C ALA A 537 31.30 71.31 -25.83
N PRO A 538 31.56 70.87 -27.08
CA PRO A 538 30.96 69.65 -27.65
C PRO A 538 31.21 68.37 -26.81
N ASP A 539 32.35 68.28 -26.13
CA ASP A 539 32.68 67.13 -25.27
C ASP A 539 31.81 67.03 -24.00
N THR A 540 31.29 68.17 -23.51
CA THR A 540 30.44 68.22 -22.31
C THR A 540 29.02 67.75 -22.63
N ILE A 541 28.49 68.13 -23.79
CA ILE A 541 27.19 67.66 -24.28
C ILE A 541 27.25 66.15 -24.57
N ALA A 542 28.31 65.68 -25.24
CA ALA A 542 28.51 64.25 -25.51
C ALA A 542 28.58 63.43 -24.21
N SER A 543 29.26 63.94 -23.19
CA SER A 543 29.36 63.27 -21.90
C SER A 543 28.02 63.26 -21.13
N LEU A 544 27.23 64.34 -21.19
CA LEU A 544 25.86 64.36 -20.65
C LEU A 544 24.93 63.35 -21.34
N GLU A 545 25.04 63.21 -22.67
CA GLU A 545 24.27 62.22 -23.43
C GLU A 545 24.64 60.79 -23.07
N LEU A 546 25.93 60.53 -22.80
CA LEU A 546 26.41 59.24 -22.33
C LEU A 546 25.91 58.93 -20.91
N ILE A 547 25.95 59.91 -19.98
CA ILE A 547 25.42 59.75 -18.61
C ILE A 547 23.90 59.52 -18.64
N HIS A 548 23.15 60.35 -19.36
CA HIS A 548 21.71 60.21 -19.52
C HIS A 548 21.35 58.86 -20.16
N GLY A 549 22.06 58.48 -21.24
CA GLY A 549 21.89 57.20 -21.91
C GLY A 549 22.21 56.01 -21.01
N SER A 550 23.24 56.11 -20.16
CA SER A 550 23.61 55.05 -19.22
C SER A 550 22.59 54.92 -18.09
N ALA A 551 22.13 56.03 -17.49
CA ALA A 551 21.06 56.01 -16.50
C ALA A 551 19.73 55.49 -17.07
N TYR A 552 19.38 55.89 -18.30
CA TYR A 552 18.15 55.43 -18.95
C TYR A 552 18.17 53.93 -19.21
N ARG A 553 19.27 53.42 -19.75
CA ARG A 553 19.45 51.98 -19.99
C ARG A 553 19.43 51.19 -18.68
N LEU A 554 19.95 51.76 -17.60
CA LEU A 554 19.96 51.17 -16.27
C LEU A 554 18.54 51.03 -15.71
N GLY A 555 17.71 52.07 -15.86
CA GLY A 555 16.31 52.05 -15.42
C GLY A 555 15.46 51.05 -16.20
N GLN A 556 15.70 50.94 -17.51
CA GLN A 556 15.05 49.93 -18.35
C GLN A 556 15.45 48.50 -17.95
N LEU A 557 16.72 48.28 -17.60
CA LEU A 557 17.21 46.99 -17.11
C LEU A 557 16.50 46.54 -15.82
N VAL A 558 16.42 47.42 -14.83
CA VAL A 558 15.73 47.13 -13.57
C VAL A 558 14.25 46.82 -13.82
N LYS A 559 13.61 47.59 -14.69
CA LYS A 559 12.22 47.37 -15.11
C LYS A 559 12.02 46.03 -15.83
N ASP A 560 12.90 45.68 -16.77
CA ASP A 560 12.83 44.44 -17.54
C ASP A 560 13.01 43.19 -16.65
N VAL A 561 13.88 43.25 -15.63
CA VAL A 561 14.07 42.17 -14.65
C VAL A 561 12.80 41.97 -13.81
N LEU A 562 12.17 43.05 -13.35
CA LEU A 562 10.91 42.99 -12.59
C LEU A 562 9.74 42.50 -13.43
N ASP A 563 9.62 43.00 -14.66
CA ASP A 563 8.60 42.56 -15.60
C ASP A 563 8.78 41.05 -15.87
N HIS A 564 10.01 40.54 -16.00
CA HIS A 564 10.27 39.10 -16.16
C HIS A 564 9.75 38.26 -14.98
N GLN A 565 9.90 38.73 -13.74
CA GLN A 565 9.39 38.02 -12.54
C GLN A 565 7.87 38.04 -12.47
N ARG A 566 7.24 39.22 -12.66
CA ARG A 566 5.77 39.36 -12.66
C ARG A 566 5.11 38.55 -13.78
N LEU A 567 5.76 38.50 -14.95
CA LEU A 567 5.38 37.63 -16.05
C LEU A 567 5.50 36.13 -15.70
N GLY A 568 6.49 35.79 -14.87
CA GLY A 568 6.73 34.47 -14.25
C GLY A 568 5.54 33.96 -13.44
N ALA A 569 5.06 34.81 -12.54
CA ALA A 569 3.97 34.53 -11.60
C ALA A 569 2.55 34.65 -12.19
N GLY A 570 2.43 35.15 -13.43
CA GLY A 570 1.13 35.38 -14.08
C GLY A 570 0.38 36.63 -13.58
N GLU A 571 1.06 37.49 -12.83
CA GLU A 571 0.50 38.69 -12.18
C GLU A 571 0.48 39.93 -13.10
N LEU A 572 1.01 39.82 -14.33
CA LEU A 572 1.01 40.93 -15.28
C LEU A 572 -0.35 41.06 -15.96
N GLU A 573 -1.20 41.96 -15.47
CA GLU A 573 -2.44 42.36 -16.15
C GLU A 573 -2.13 43.17 -17.41
N VAL A 574 -2.75 42.78 -18.53
CA VAL A 574 -2.66 43.47 -19.83
C VAL A 574 -4.04 44.04 -20.14
N ARG A 575 -4.10 45.29 -20.58
CA ARG A 575 -5.37 45.98 -20.89
C ARG A 575 -5.50 46.14 -22.41
N PRO A 576 -6.08 45.15 -23.11
CA PRO A 576 -6.16 45.20 -24.56
C PRO A 576 -7.16 46.27 -25.02
N GLU A 577 -6.68 47.21 -25.82
CA GLU A 577 -7.49 48.25 -26.48
C GLU A 577 -7.33 48.15 -28.00
N LEU A 578 -8.17 48.84 -28.76
CA LEU A 578 -8.04 48.90 -30.21
C LEU A 578 -6.99 49.95 -30.59
N VAL A 579 -5.79 49.51 -31.00
CA VAL A 579 -4.63 50.37 -31.21
C VAL A 579 -4.31 50.53 -32.71
N ASP A 580 -4.17 51.77 -33.17
CA ASP A 580 -3.68 52.06 -34.53
C ASP A 580 -2.17 51.79 -34.61
N VAL A 581 -1.80 50.74 -35.36
CA VAL A 581 -0.41 50.31 -35.51
C VAL A 581 0.42 51.37 -36.23
N HIS A 582 -0.18 52.18 -37.10
CA HIS A 582 0.55 53.26 -37.78
C HIS A 582 1.07 54.30 -36.79
N LEU A 583 0.25 54.68 -35.80
CA LEU A 583 0.62 55.67 -34.77
C LEU A 583 1.73 55.12 -33.86
N VAL A 584 1.61 53.87 -33.42
CA VAL A 584 2.65 53.22 -32.61
C VAL A 584 3.95 53.08 -33.38
N ALA A 585 3.89 52.62 -34.64
CA ALA A 585 5.06 52.48 -35.49
C ALA A 585 5.74 53.84 -35.75
N LYS A 586 4.95 54.89 -35.99
CA LYS A 586 5.45 56.26 -36.15
C LYS A 586 6.14 56.74 -34.88
N TYR A 587 5.47 56.62 -33.74
CA TYR A 587 6.02 56.99 -32.43
C TYR A 587 7.35 56.29 -32.14
N VAL A 588 7.41 54.97 -32.32
CA VAL A 588 8.63 54.18 -32.08
C VAL A 588 9.75 54.56 -33.05
N LEU A 589 9.45 54.75 -34.33
CA LEU A 589 10.47 55.16 -35.31
C LEU A 589 11.00 56.57 -35.04
N ASP A 590 10.14 57.49 -34.62
CA ASP A 590 10.55 58.85 -34.22
C ASP A 590 11.39 58.82 -32.94
N LEU A 591 11.03 57.98 -31.95
CA LEU A 591 11.80 57.78 -30.72
C LEU A 591 13.23 57.28 -31.00
N HIS A 592 13.40 56.37 -31.95
CA HIS A 592 14.69 55.77 -32.30
C HIS A 592 15.43 56.51 -33.44
N ARG A 593 14.89 57.62 -33.94
CA ARG A 593 15.45 58.34 -35.09
C ARG A 593 16.87 58.84 -34.86
N GLY A 594 17.17 59.32 -33.64
CA GLY A 594 18.51 59.76 -33.25
C GLY A 594 19.51 58.62 -33.00
N GLN A 595 19.06 57.37 -32.92
CA GLN A 595 19.91 56.19 -32.71
C GLN A 595 20.31 55.50 -34.03
N ALA A 596 19.65 55.84 -35.13
CA ALA A 596 19.99 55.30 -36.45
C ALA A 596 21.25 56.00 -36.97
N ALA A 597 22.24 55.21 -37.40
CA ALA A 597 23.40 55.75 -38.12
C ALA A 597 22.91 56.53 -39.36
N SER A 598 23.66 57.56 -39.78
CA SER A 598 23.31 58.42 -40.93
C SER A 598 23.04 57.63 -42.23
N GLN A 599 23.53 56.40 -42.31
CA GLN A 599 23.39 55.48 -43.45
C GLN A 599 22.21 54.47 -43.33
N VAL A 600 21.39 54.55 -42.27
CA VAL A 600 20.24 53.66 -42.03
C VAL A 600 18.93 54.44 -42.17
N ARG A 601 18.09 54.05 -43.14
CA ARG A 601 16.78 54.66 -43.38
C ARG A 601 15.68 53.98 -42.56
N LEU A 602 15.02 54.73 -41.68
CA LEU A 602 13.82 54.29 -40.96
C LEU A 602 12.57 54.54 -41.79
N LEU A 603 11.83 53.49 -42.14
CA LEU A 603 10.71 53.55 -43.07
C LEU A 603 9.42 52.99 -42.44
N ASN A 604 8.46 53.86 -42.15
CA ASN A 604 7.09 53.44 -41.88
C ASN A 604 6.35 53.20 -43.20
N ARG A 605 6.00 51.95 -43.51
CA ARG A 605 5.22 51.57 -44.72
C ARG A 605 3.81 51.10 -44.35
N ILE A 606 3.35 51.36 -43.13
CA ILE A 606 1.99 51.10 -42.67
C ILE A 606 1.11 52.27 -43.11
N ARG A 607 -0.07 52.00 -43.68
CA ARG A 607 -1.03 53.05 -44.08
C ARG A 607 -1.73 53.59 -42.83
N SER A 608 -1.72 54.92 -42.66
CA SER A 608 -2.38 55.59 -41.53
C SER A 608 -3.88 55.26 -41.46
N GLY A 609 -4.40 54.99 -40.26
CA GLY A 609 -5.82 54.75 -40.00
C GLY A 609 -6.40 53.48 -40.65
N LYS A 610 -5.57 52.55 -41.14
CA LYS A 610 -6.03 51.34 -41.86
C LYS A 610 -5.73 50.02 -41.17
N VAL A 611 -4.88 49.98 -40.15
CA VAL A 611 -4.48 48.74 -39.49
C VAL A 611 -4.58 48.89 -37.98
N PHE A 612 -5.49 48.13 -37.39
CA PHE A 612 -5.76 48.14 -35.95
C PHE A 612 -5.51 46.75 -35.35
N VAL A 613 -4.98 46.70 -34.13
CA VAL A 613 -4.80 45.46 -33.36
C VAL A 613 -5.43 45.60 -31.98
N HIS A 614 -5.98 44.51 -31.44
CA HIS A 614 -6.34 44.43 -30.03
C HIS A 614 -5.09 44.12 -29.22
N ALA A 615 -4.51 45.13 -28.60
CA ALA A 615 -3.30 45.02 -27.81
C ALA A 615 -3.28 46.08 -26.72
N ASP A 616 -2.48 45.85 -25.68
CA ASP A 616 -2.17 46.91 -24.72
C ASP A 616 -1.20 47.91 -25.39
N PRO A 617 -1.55 49.22 -25.44
CA PRO A 617 -0.75 50.22 -26.13
C PRO A 617 0.70 50.27 -25.65
N ASP A 618 0.91 50.23 -24.33
CA ASP A 618 2.25 50.34 -23.72
C ASP A 618 3.08 49.09 -24.01
N ARG A 619 2.47 47.91 -23.93
CA ARG A 619 3.16 46.64 -24.24
C ARG A 619 3.44 46.50 -25.73
N LEU A 620 2.57 47.00 -26.60
CA LEU A 620 2.81 47.03 -28.04
C LEU A 620 3.95 47.99 -28.40
N ILE A 621 4.01 49.17 -27.79
CA ILE A 621 5.15 50.09 -27.90
C ILE A 621 6.44 49.39 -27.47
N GLN A 622 6.44 48.70 -26.32
CA GLN A 622 7.59 47.96 -25.80
C GLN A 622 8.06 46.86 -26.77
N VAL A 623 7.12 46.07 -27.32
CA VAL A 623 7.43 45.01 -28.28
C VAL A 623 8.06 45.56 -29.56
N ILE A 624 7.45 46.59 -30.16
CA ILE A 624 7.93 47.17 -31.42
C ILE A 624 9.26 47.92 -31.19
N SER A 625 9.41 48.63 -30.07
CA SER A 625 10.66 49.33 -29.69
C SER A 625 11.83 48.36 -29.54
N ASN A 626 11.63 47.21 -28.88
CA ASN A 626 12.67 46.19 -28.74
C ASN A 626 13.12 45.62 -30.11
N LEU A 627 12.18 45.35 -31.01
CA LEU A 627 12.50 44.87 -32.36
C LEU A 627 13.19 45.94 -33.22
N VAL A 628 12.72 47.19 -33.16
CA VAL A 628 13.30 48.30 -33.93
C VAL A 628 14.70 48.65 -33.44
N SER A 629 14.91 48.69 -32.12
CA SER A 629 16.25 48.92 -31.54
C SER A 629 17.23 47.82 -31.96
N ASN A 630 16.80 46.56 -31.95
CA ASN A 630 17.62 45.43 -32.43
C ASN A 630 17.91 45.53 -33.93
N ALA A 631 16.93 45.92 -34.74
CA ALA A 631 17.09 46.11 -36.18
C ALA A 631 18.10 47.22 -36.51
N ILE A 632 18.06 48.35 -35.78
CA ILE A 632 19.01 49.47 -35.94
C ILE A 632 20.43 49.04 -35.58
N LYS A 633 20.60 48.38 -34.42
CA LYS A 633 21.93 47.93 -33.95
C LYS A 633 22.61 46.95 -34.90
N ASN A 634 21.84 46.12 -35.60
CA ASN A 634 22.37 45.08 -36.48
C ASN A 634 22.47 45.49 -37.96
N THR A 635 22.12 46.73 -38.29
CA THR A 635 22.17 47.27 -39.66
C THR A 635 23.21 48.39 -39.73
N ALA A 636 24.38 48.10 -40.29
CA ALA A 636 25.44 49.11 -40.46
C ALA A 636 25.07 50.17 -41.53
N SER A 637 24.50 49.72 -42.65
CA SER A 637 23.96 50.57 -43.72
C SER A 637 22.74 49.90 -44.35
N GLY A 638 21.74 50.68 -44.78
CA GLY A 638 20.52 50.14 -45.42
C GLY A 638 19.22 50.70 -44.85
N SER A 639 18.24 49.86 -44.54
CA SER A 639 16.94 50.33 -44.03
C SER A 639 16.28 49.40 -43.01
N VAL A 640 15.66 49.99 -42.00
CA VAL A 640 14.71 49.31 -41.11
C VAL A 640 13.30 49.73 -41.52
N ARG A 641 12.46 48.76 -41.85
CA ARG A 641 11.13 48.96 -42.43
C ARG A 641 10.07 48.29 -41.60
N LEU A 642 9.04 49.05 -41.21
CA LEU A 642 7.83 48.52 -40.59
C LEU A 642 6.74 48.40 -41.65
N ARG A 643 6.13 47.21 -41.73
CA ARG A 643 4.98 46.92 -42.59
C ARG A 643 3.91 46.26 -41.75
N ALA A 644 2.65 46.49 -42.11
CA ALA A 644 1.55 45.74 -41.53
C ALA A 644 0.61 45.31 -42.65
N ILE A 645 0.16 44.07 -42.56
CA ILE A 645 -0.80 43.46 -43.48
C ILE A 645 -1.95 42.97 -42.61
N GLN A 646 -3.16 43.38 -42.96
CA GLN A 646 -4.38 42.93 -42.31
C GLN A 646 -5.16 42.07 -43.30
N SER A 647 -5.47 40.84 -42.90
CA SER A 647 -6.49 39.98 -43.52
C SER A 647 -7.75 39.98 -42.67
N GLU A 648 -8.79 39.24 -43.10
CA GLU A 648 -10.04 39.11 -42.33
C GLU A 648 -9.85 38.41 -40.97
N GLU A 649 -8.83 37.56 -40.84
CA GLU A 649 -8.60 36.75 -39.63
C GLU A 649 -7.38 37.18 -38.81
N GLU A 650 -6.36 37.81 -39.42
CA GLU A 650 -5.09 38.10 -38.77
C GLU A 650 -4.49 39.44 -39.20
N VAL A 651 -3.84 40.12 -38.26
CA VAL A 651 -3.00 41.29 -38.52
C VAL A 651 -1.54 40.92 -38.29
N ILE A 652 -0.72 41.05 -39.32
CA ILE A 652 0.71 40.76 -39.29
C ILE A 652 1.50 42.07 -39.35
N VAL A 653 2.21 42.39 -38.27
CA VAL A 653 3.14 43.52 -38.18
C VAL A 653 4.57 43.01 -38.35
N SER A 654 5.23 43.40 -39.43
CA SER A 654 6.59 43.01 -39.78
C SER A 654 7.58 44.15 -39.52
N VAL A 655 8.64 43.85 -38.77
CA VAL A 655 9.84 44.68 -38.59
C VAL A 655 10.97 44.01 -39.36
N ARG A 656 11.35 44.59 -40.51
CA ARG A 656 12.40 44.05 -41.38
C ARG A 656 13.61 44.98 -41.41
N ASP A 657 14.79 44.41 -41.26
CA ASP A 657 16.07 45.06 -41.47
C ASP A 657 16.82 44.49 -42.68
N THR A 658 17.88 45.19 -43.11
CA THR A 658 18.79 44.77 -44.17
C THR A 658 20.20 44.51 -43.62
N GLY A 659 20.29 44.14 -42.34
CA GLY A 659 21.54 43.96 -41.61
C GLY A 659 22.17 42.59 -41.83
N ARG A 660 23.00 42.16 -40.86
CA ARG A 660 23.80 40.93 -40.94
C ARG A 660 23.00 39.62 -41.04
N GLY A 661 21.72 39.64 -40.72
CA GLY A 661 20.88 38.43 -40.66
C GLY A 661 21.30 37.46 -39.53
N ILE A 662 20.51 36.41 -39.33
CA ILE A 662 20.64 35.44 -38.24
C ILE A 662 20.77 34.03 -38.84
N PRO A 663 21.86 33.28 -38.54
CA PRO A 663 22.05 31.90 -38.99
C PRO A 663 20.94 30.97 -38.49
N GLU A 664 20.55 29.98 -39.31
CA GLU A 664 19.46 29.04 -38.99
C GLU A 664 19.68 28.30 -37.66
N SER A 665 20.94 27.95 -37.36
CA SER A 665 21.33 27.31 -36.10
C SER A 665 21.05 28.15 -34.84
N GLU A 666 20.91 29.47 -34.97
CA GLU A 666 20.71 30.38 -33.83
C GLU A 666 19.26 30.90 -33.71
N GLN A 667 18.37 30.61 -34.67
CA GLN A 667 17.05 31.27 -34.78
C GLN A 667 16.06 30.90 -33.67
N ASP A 668 16.09 29.67 -33.17
CA ASP A 668 15.25 29.28 -32.02
C ASP A 668 15.84 29.78 -30.69
N GLU A 669 17.16 29.90 -30.69
CA GLU A 669 17.97 30.18 -29.52
C GLU A 669 17.98 31.66 -29.13
N ILE A 670 17.86 32.59 -30.08
CA ILE A 670 17.82 34.03 -29.80
C ILE A 670 16.63 34.49 -28.93
N PHE A 671 15.60 33.66 -28.82
CA PHE A 671 14.43 33.94 -27.98
C PHE A 671 14.61 33.45 -26.53
N LEU A 672 15.70 32.73 -26.24
CA LEU A 672 16.05 32.33 -24.88
C LEU A 672 16.56 33.55 -24.07
N PRO A 673 16.15 33.69 -22.80
CA PRO A 673 16.64 34.78 -21.95
C PRO A 673 18.17 34.81 -21.87
N TYR A 674 18.75 36.01 -21.84
CA TYR A 674 20.19 36.27 -21.67
C TYR A 674 21.10 35.85 -22.83
N ARG A 675 20.56 35.31 -23.93
CA ARG A 675 21.36 34.90 -25.09
C ARG A 675 21.63 36.09 -26.02
N GLN A 676 22.90 36.28 -26.42
CA GLN A 676 23.34 37.30 -27.38
C GLN A 676 24.10 36.66 -28.53
N SER A 677 23.84 37.10 -29.77
CA SER A 677 24.55 36.62 -30.96
C SER A 677 25.73 37.54 -31.32
N GLY A 678 26.96 37.08 -31.04
CA GLY A 678 28.22 37.70 -31.45
C GLY A 678 28.96 38.56 -30.41
N ARG A 679 30.29 38.76 -30.63
CA ARG A 679 31.32 39.35 -29.73
C ARG A 679 31.22 40.87 -29.42
N GLN A 680 30.06 41.52 -29.57
CA GLN A 680 29.90 42.95 -29.20
C GLN A 680 29.01 43.11 -27.95
N PRO A 681 29.56 43.63 -26.82
CA PRO A 681 28.80 43.81 -25.59
C PRO A 681 27.94 45.08 -25.65
N GLY A 682 26.61 44.95 -25.59
CA GLY A 682 25.74 46.13 -25.60
C GLY A 682 24.25 45.94 -25.26
N GLY A 683 23.73 44.71 -25.29
CA GLY A 683 22.35 44.38 -24.92
C GLY A 683 22.25 43.60 -23.60
N THR A 684 21.04 43.38 -23.10
CA THR A 684 20.76 42.59 -21.88
C THR A 684 20.46 41.12 -22.19
N GLY A 685 20.27 40.78 -23.47
CA GLY A 685 19.79 39.45 -23.90
C GLY A 685 18.33 39.16 -23.51
N LEU A 686 17.63 40.07 -22.83
CA LEU A 686 16.25 39.86 -22.37
C LEU A 686 15.19 40.31 -23.39
N GLY A 687 15.52 41.27 -24.27
CA GLY A 687 14.55 41.95 -25.13
C GLY A 687 13.68 41.02 -26.01
N LEU A 688 14.28 40.03 -26.70
CA LEU A 688 13.52 39.10 -27.54
C LEU A 688 12.71 38.07 -26.72
N SER A 689 13.22 37.68 -25.55
CA SER A 689 12.51 36.78 -24.62
C SER A 689 11.26 37.46 -24.03
N ILE A 690 11.37 38.76 -23.70
CA ILE A 690 10.25 39.60 -23.26
C ILE A 690 9.24 39.77 -24.39
N VAL A 691 9.68 40.05 -25.62
CA VAL A 691 8.81 40.15 -26.80
C VAL A 691 7.99 38.87 -27.00
N ARG A 692 8.63 37.69 -26.97
CA ARG A 692 7.94 36.39 -27.14
C ARG A 692 6.92 36.11 -26.03
N ARG A 693 7.16 36.61 -24.81
CA ARG A 693 6.24 36.43 -23.67
C ARG A 693 5.08 37.43 -23.69
N LEU A 694 5.35 38.71 -23.96
CA LEU A 694 4.32 39.74 -24.12
C LEU A 694 3.38 39.42 -25.27
N MET A 695 3.91 38.96 -26.42
CA MET A 695 3.07 38.51 -27.54
C MET A 695 2.11 37.40 -27.11
N ARG A 696 2.57 36.42 -26.33
CA ARG A 696 1.74 35.32 -25.85
C ARG A 696 0.62 35.78 -24.91
N ILE A 697 0.91 36.72 -24.01
CA ILE A 697 -0.10 37.25 -23.07
C ILE A 697 -1.12 38.13 -23.82
N MET A 698 -0.66 38.87 -24.84
CA MET A 698 -1.55 39.57 -25.78
C MET A 698 -2.22 38.64 -26.80
N LYS A 699 -2.17 37.31 -26.60
CA LYS A 699 -2.75 36.27 -27.49
C LYS A 699 -2.25 36.32 -28.95
N GLY A 700 -1.06 36.88 -29.18
CA GLY A 700 -0.38 36.91 -30.47
C GLY A 700 0.82 35.93 -30.56
N ARG A 701 1.39 35.80 -31.75
CA ARG A 701 2.58 34.97 -32.03
C ARG A 701 3.68 35.78 -32.70
N ILE A 702 4.94 35.39 -32.52
CA ILE A 702 6.09 35.98 -33.22
C ILE A 702 6.77 34.92 -34.08
N ALA A 703 7.12 35.28 -35.31
CA ALA A 703 7.88 34.47 -36.25
C ALA A 703 9.09 35.25 -36.77
N LEU A 704 10.16 34.53 -37.10
CA LEU A 704 11.38 35.09 -37.70
C LEU A 704 11.59 34.51 -39.09
N ARG A 705 11.99 35.35 -40.04
CA ARG A 705 12.63 34.92 -41.29
C ARG A 705 13.94 35.65 -41.46
N SER A 706 15.06 34.93 -41.47
CA SER A 706 16.36 35.54 -41.68
C SER A 706 17.33 34.60 -42.41
N SER A 707 18.29 35.20 -43.10
CA SER A 707 19.43 34.48 -43.68
C SER A 707 20.68 35.35 -43.53
N PRO A 708 21.86 34.77 -43.27
CA PRO A 708 23.10 35.53 -43.14
C PRO A 708 23.33 36.47 -44.35
N GLY A 709 23.68 37.72 -44.07
CA GLY A 709 23.93 38.78 -45.05
C GLY A 709 22.70 39.39 -45.74
N LYS A 710 21.48 38.90 -45.48
CA LYS A 710 20.23 39.36 -46.13
C LYS A 710 19.26 40.10 -45.19
N GLY A 711 19.65 40.33 -43.93
CA GLY A 711 18.82 40.94 -42.88
C GLY A 711 17.85 39.99 -42.19
N ALA A 712 17.10 40.50 -41.21
CA ALA A 712 16.06 39.75 -40.50
C ALA A 712 14.66 40.38 -40.67
N ASP A 713 13.63 39.54 -40.66
CA ASP A 713 12.21 39.92 -40.77
C ASP A 713 11.44 39.28 -39.60
N PHE A 714 11.20 40.06 -38.56
CA PHE A 714 10.40 39.66 -37.40
C PHE A 714 8.94 39.98 -37.67
N ARG A 715 8.07 38.98 -37.58
CA ARG A 715 6.63 39.08 -37.86
C ARG A 715 5.84 38.82 -36.60
N LEU A 716 5.14 39.84 -36.13
CA LEU A 716 4.19 39.78 -35.02
C LEU A 716 2.82 39.52 -35.61
N HIS A 717 2.14 38.50 -35.14
CA HIS A 717 0.78 38.21 -35.57
C HIS A 717 -0.20 38.42 -34.41
N PHE A 718 -1.29 39.09 -34.73
CA PHE A 718 -2.41 39.39 -33.84
C PHE A 718 -3.70 38.93 -34.51
N SER A 719 -4.72 38.55 -33.73
CA SER A 719 -6.06 38.31 -34.27
C SER A 719 -6.67 39.61 -34.81
N ALA A 720 -7.41 39.52 -35.92
CA ALA A 720 -8.09 40.69 -36.49
C ALA A 720 -9.20 41.21 -35.54
N PRO A 721 -9.48 42.54 -35.52
CA PRO A 721 -10.56 43.09 -34.72
C PRO A 721 -11.92 42.47 -35.11
N GLY A 722 -12.57 41.79 -34.15
CA GLY A 722 -13.88 41.15 -34.35
C GLY A 722 -13.86 39.61 -34.55
N HIS A 723 -12.69 38.97 -34.60
CA HIS A 723 -12.58 37.51 -34.67
C HIS A 723 -12.12 36.95 -33.32
N ASN A 724 -13.00 36.25 -32.60
CA ASN A 724 -12.67 35.60 -31.32
C ASN A 724 -12.13 34.19 -31.60
N PRO A 725 -10.84 33.88 -31.36
CA PRO A 725 -10.28 32.57 -31.67
C PRO A 725 -10.53 31.64 -30.49
N ASP A 726 -11.79 31.26 -30.30
CA ASP A 726 -12.18 30.21 -29.37
C ASP A 726 -12.68 29.00 -30.17
N HIS A 727 -11.87 28.51 -31.12
CA HIS A 727 -12.05 27.18 -31.70
C HIS A 727 -10.69 26.56 -32.08
N GLY A 728 -10.46 25.38 -31.52
CA GLY A 728 -9.18 24.70 -31.49
C GLY A 728 -8.68 24.25 -32.86
N VAL A 729 -7.37 24.37 -33.03
CA VAL A 729 -6.61 23.63 -34.04
C VAL A 729 -5.56 22.80 -33.31
N LYS A 730 -5.77 21.49 -33.40
CA LYS A 730 -4.78 20.45 -33.10
C LYS A 730 -3.59 20.63 -34.05
N THR A 731 -2.42 20.93 -33.53
CA THR A 731 -1.15 20.67 -34.23
C THR A 731 -0.46 19.51 -33.55
N GLY A 732 -0.60 18.34 -34.17
CA GLY A 732 0.23 17.19 -33.89
C GLY A 732 1.64 17.43 -34.41
N LEU A 733 2.62 17.20 -33.55
CA LEU A 733 3.99 16.93 -33.93
C LEU A 733 4.32 15.53 -33.43
N ARG A 734 4.65 14.69 -34.39
CA ARG A 734 5.10 13.31 -34.26
C ARG A 734 6.53 13.34 -33.74
N ASP A 735 6.78 12.67 -32.62
CA ASP A 735 8.10 12.11 -32.34
C ASP A 735 8.00 10.60 -32.42
N ALA A 736 8.79 10.07 -33.33
CA ALA A 736 8.85 8.68 -33.73
C ALA A 736 9.64 7.85 -32.73
N GLU A 737 9.15 6.63 -32.54
CA GLU A 737 9.76 5.54 -31.81
C GLU A 737 11.15 5.17 -32.36
N LEU A 738 12.08 4.86 -31.47
CA LEU A 738 13.23 4.01 -31.75
C LEU A 738 13.23 2.86 -30.74
N ARG A 739 12.64 1.74 -31.17
CA ARG A 739 12.84 0.41 -30.60
C ARG A 739 14.07 -0.21 -31.26
N VAL A 740 14.92 -0.84 -30.46
CA VAL A 740 15.87 -1.85 -30.92
C VAL A 740 15.54 -3.11 -30.11
N ASP A 741 14.95 -4.10 -30.77
CA ASP A 741 14.69 -5.42 -30.21
C ASP A 741 15.72 -6.43 -30.77
N ALA A 742 16.22 -7.26 -29.84
CA ALA A 742 16.62 -8.67 -29.96
C ALA A 742 17.89 -9.10 -30.73
N VAL A 743 18.78 -9.75 -29.97
CA VAL A 743 19.45 -10.99 -30.40
C VAL A 743 19.05 -12.08 -29.40
N ASP A 744 18.42 -13.11 -29.94
CA ASP A 744 17.95 -14.31 -29.26
C ASP A 744 18.97 -15.43 -29.51
N LEU A 745 19.39 -16.13 -28.45
CA LEU A 745 20.05 -17.44 -28.55
C LEU A 745 19.61 -18.29 -27.36
N SER A 746 18.59 -19.09 -27.61
CA SER A 746 18.11 -20.16 -26.72
C SER A 746 18.72 -21.50 -27.12
N VAL A 747 19.30 -22.25 -26.17
CA VAL A 747 19.30 -23.74 -26.18
C VAL A 747 19.19 -24.30 -24.74
N GLU A 748 18.03 -24.92 -24.51
CA GLU A 748 17.66 -26.11 -23.71
C GLU A 748 18.22 -26.45 -22.29
N ARG A 749 17.26 -26.50 -21.35
CA ARG A 749 16.86 -27.60 -20.43
C ARG A 749 17.95 -28.49 -19.78
N SER A 750 18.04 -28.44 -18.45
CA SER A 750 17.66 -29.55 -17.53
C SER A 750 18.10 -29.27 -16.07
N SER A 751 17.29 -29.78 -15.14
CA SER A 751 17.48 -29.94 -13.69
C SER A 751 18.86 -30.44 -13.25
N ILE A 752 19.26 -30.15 -11.99
CA ILE A 752 19.76 -31.12 -10.98
C ILE A 752 20.01 -30.38 -9.64
N ALA A 753 19.26 -30.77 -8.60
CA ALA A 753 19.64 -30.61 -7.20
C ALA A 753 20.16 -31.97 -6.69
N HIS A 754 21.44 -32.28 -6.93
CA HIS A 754 22.08 -33.48 -6.39
C HIS A 754 23.62 -33.41 -6.41
N PRO A 755 24.25 -32.71 -5.46
CA PRO A 755 25.54 -33.21 -4.96
C PRO A 755 25.76 -33.15 -3.43
N LEU A 756 24.79 -32.73 -2.61
CA LEU A 756 24.96 -32.74 -1.14
C LEU A 756 24.74 -34.11 -0.48
N ARG A 757 23.95 -35.00 -1.12
CA ARG A 757 23.79 -36.39 -0.66
C ARG A 757 24.93 -37.31 -1.07
N GLU A 758 25.58 -37.00 -2.19
CA GLU A 758 26.75 -37.75 -2.66
C GLU A 758 28.00 -37.45 -1.83
N PHE A 759 28.08 -36.23 -1.26
CA PHE A 759 29.15 -35.83 -0.35
C PHE A 759 29.12 -36.60 0.98
N ALA A 760 27.93 -36.84 1.54
CA ALA A 760 27.77 -37.62 2.78
C ALA A 760 28.09 -39.12 2.57
N ALA A 761 27.83 -39.67 1.38
CA ALA A 761 28.16 -41.05 1.06
C ALA A 761 29.66 -41.24 0.72
N LYS A 762 30.36 -40.20 0.26
CA LYS A 762 31.78 -40.24 -0.14
C LYS A 762 32.77 -39.89 0.96
N THR A 763 32.34 -39.32 2.09
CA THR A 763 33.24 -38.81 3.14
C THR A 763 33.49 -39.77 4.31
N GLY A 764 32.84 -40.94 4.36
CA GLY A 764 33.18 -42.00 5.32
C GLY A 764 33.13 -41.58 6.81
N LEU A 765 32.33 -40.56 7.15
CA LEU A 765 32.13 -40.13 8.53
C LEU A 765 31.30 -41.20 9.28
N PRO A 766 31.78 -41.74 10.41
CA PRO A 766 31.14 -42.86 11.10
C PRO A 766 29.80 -42.48 11.73
N GLU A 767 28.92 -43.47 11.83
CA GLU A 767 27.54 -43.49 12.39
C GLU A 767 27.41 -43.05 13.88
N ASN A 768 28.48 -42.52 14.48
CA ASN A 768 28.62 -42.40 15.93
C ASN A 768 28.24 -41.00 16.48
N VAL A 769 27.62 -40.13 15.69
CA VAL A 769 27.11 -38.84 16.18
C VAL A 769 25.66 -38.95 16.73
N LEU A 770 25.14 -40.17 16.83
CA LEU A 770 23.82 -40.50 17.41
C LEU A 770 23.84 -40.70 18.94
N GLY A 771 24.67 -39.98 19.69
CA GLY A 771 24.77 -40.16 21.16
C GLY A 771 24.93 -38.86 21.96
N GLY A 772 23.88 -38.48 22.69
CA GLY A 772 23.89 -37.47 23.76
C GLY A 772 23.22 -36.13 23.40
N PRO A 773 22.55 -35.44 24.36
CA PRO A 773 22.03 -34.10 24.11
C PRO A 773 23.22 -33.20 23.75
N PRO A 774 23.11 -32.35 22.71
CA PRO A 774 24.23 -31.51 22.33
C PRO A 774 24.53 -30.59 23.51
N ALA A 775 25.74 -30.69 24.04
CA ALA A 775 26.36 -29.58 24.73
C ALA A 775 26.26 -28.39 23.77
N PHE A 776 25.47 -27.37 24.13
CA PHE A 776 25.39 -26.14 23.36
C PHE A 776 26.82 -25.68 23.12
N PRO A 777 27.27 -25.50 21.87
CA PRO A 777 28.59 -24.94 21.64
C PRO A 777 28.57 -23.54 22.27
N THR A 778 29.39 -23.35 23.30
CA THR A 778 29.63 -22.06 23.95
C THR A 778 30.43 -21.17 23.00
N VAL A 779 29.84 -20.82 21.85
CA VAL A 779 30.37 -19.71 21.06
C VAL A 779 30.19 -18.49 21.95
N ARG A 780 31.27 -17.86 22.40
CA ARG A 780 31.16 -16.56 23.07
C ARG A 780 31.06 -15.50 21.98
N ILE A 781 30.13 -14.56 22.13
CA ILE A 781 30.08 -13.38 21.27
C ILE A 781 31.35 -12.58 21.57
N GLU A 782 32.16 -12.36 20.53
CA GLU A 782 33.34 -11.50 20.59
C GLU A 782 32.85 -10.05 20.66
N GLN A 783 33.21 -9.38 21.75
CA GLN A 783 32.79 -8.00 22.00
C GLN A 783 33.39 -7.06 20.95
N GLY A 784 32.61 -6.07 20.49
CA GLY A 784 33.05 -5.11 19.48
C GLY A 784 33.14 -5.65 18.03
N ARG A 785 32.84 -6.93 17.80
CA ARG A 785 32.75 -7.51 16.45
C ARG A 785 31.38 -7.29 15.83
N VAL A 786 31.33 -7.10 14.51
CA VAL A 786 30.08 -7.00 13.74
C VAL A 786 29.57 -8.40 13.38
N TYR A 787 28.30 -8.64 13.70
CA TYR A 787 27.53 -9.83 13.37
C TYR A 787 26.33 -9.47 12.48
N GLY A 788 25.75 -10.45 11.80
CA GLY A 788 24.63 -10.22 10.88
C GLY A 788 25.10 -9.71 9.51
N ASN A 789 24.38 -8.75 8.93
CA ASN A 789 24.71 -8.16 7.64
C ASN A 789 25.64 -6.95 7.84
N PRO A 790 26.93 -7.00 7.43
CA PRO A 790 27.88 -5.90 7.63
C PRO A 790 27.49 -4.61 6.88
N GLU A 791 26.71 -4.72 5.80
CA GLU A 791 26.19 -3.57 5.04
C GLU A 791 24.82 -3.09 5.53
N GLY A 792 24.28 -3.73 6.57
CA GLY A 792 22.99 -3.38 7.16
C GLY A 792 23.08 -2.21 8.16
N PRO A 793 21.93 -1.70 8.64
CA PRO A 793 21.93 -0.64 9.64
C PRO A 793 22.68 -1.03 10.90
N ALA A 794 23.54 -0.13 11.40
CA ALA A 794 24.43 -0.42 12.53
C ALA A 794 23.71 -0.29 13.87
N ILE A 795 23.60 -1.39 14.61
CA ILE A 795 22.90 -1.46 15.90
C ILE A 795 23.91 -1.84 16.98
N LEU A 796 24.02 -1.00 18.01
CA LEU A 796 24.82 -1.30 19.20
C LEU A 796 23.90 -1.89 20.28
N ILE A 797 24.29 -3.02 20.85
CA ILE A 797 23.56 -3.73 21.92
C ILE A 797 24.47 -3.80 23.14
N VAL A 798 23.96 -3.32 24.28
CA VAL A 798 24.68 -3.31 25.56
C VAL A 798 23.92 -4.15 26.59
N ASP A 799 24.55 -5.24 27.04
CA ASP A 799 24.01 -6.20 28.01
C ASP A 799 25.18 -6.99 28.64
N ASP A 800 25.26 -7.09 29.97
CA ASP A 800 26.35 -7.75 30.67
C ASP A 800 26.24 -9.30 30.69
N GLU A 801 25.05 -9.82 30.38
CA GLU A 801 24.77 -11.25 30.41
C GLU A 801 24.88 -11.88 29.01
N TRP A 802 25.92 -12.71 28.82
CA TRP A 802 26.23 -13.35 27.52
C TRP A 802 25.07 -14.17 26.92
N VAL A 803 24.18 -14.72 27.76
CA VAL A 803 23.00 -15.47 27.33
C VAL A 803 22.02 -14.54 26.62
N ASN A 804 21.80 -13.34 27.15
CA ASN A 804 20.90 -12.35 26.57
C ASN A 804 21.45 -11.84 25.23
N GLN A 805 22.76 -11.55 25.16
CA GLN A 805 23.41 -11.20 23.90
C GLN A 805 23.22 -12.30 22.83
N HIS A 806 23.34 -13.58 23.21
CA HIS A 806 23.12 -14.71 22.30
C HIS A 806 21.67 -14.81 21.80
N VAL A 807 20.70 -14.58 22.69
CA VAL A 807 19.28 -14.56 22.31
C VAL A 807 19.01 -13.43 21.33
N ILE A 808 19.53 -12.23 21.60
CA ILE A 808 19.37 -11.06 20.71
C ILE A 808 20.01 -11.32 19.34
N LEU A 809 21.22 -11.90 19.32
CA LEU A 809 21.89 -12.27 18.08
C LEU A 809 21.04 -13.26 17.26
N ASN A 810 20.57 -14.34 17.86
CA ASN A 810 19.74 -15.32 17.17
C ASN A 810 18.42 -14.75 16.67
N GLN A 811 17.83 -13.79 17.39
CA GLN A 811 16.59 -13.14 16.97
C GLN A 811 16.78 -12.13 15.83
N LEU A 812 17.92 -11.43 15.77
CA LEU A 812 18.14 -10.32 14.83
C LEU A 812 19.11 -10.64 13.68
N ALA A 813 19.82 -11.78 13.71
CA ALA A 813 20.86 -12.12 12.72
C ALA A 813 20.32 -12.15 11.28
N GLU A 814 19.09 -12.63 11.08
CA GLU A 814 18.44 -12.69 9.76
C GLU A 814 17.66 -11.41 9.39
N SER A 815 17.56 -10.44 10.32
CA SER A 815 16.79 -9.20 10.11
C SER A 815 17.52 -8.15 9.26
N GLY A 816 18.75 -8.45 8.80
CA GLY A 816 19.52 -7.62 7.89
C GLY A 816 20.24 -6.43 8.54
N PHE A 817 20.44 -6.45 9.85
CA PHE A 817 21.18 -5.44 10.62
C PHE A 817 22.65 -5.81 10.80
N ALA A 818 23.50 -4.80 10.98
CA ALA A 818 24.88 -4.94 11.46
C ALA A 818 24.88 -4.81 12.99
N LEU A 819 25.06 -5.93 13.69
CA LEU A 819 24.92 -6.01 15.15
C LEU A 819 26.30 -5.95 15.82
N THR A 820 26.51 -5.03 16.76
CA THR A 820 27.70 -4.99 17.61
C THR A 820 27.29 -5.09 19.07
N PHE A 821 28.02 -5.92 19.84
CA PHE A 821 27.72 -6.16 21.25
C PHE A 821 28.78 -5.55 22.16
N ALA A 822 28.33 -5.03 23.30
CA ALA A 822 29.16 -4.60 24.42
C ALA A 822 28.61 -5.17 25.73
N ASP A 823 29.50 -5.63 26.60
CA ASP A 823 29.19 -6.20 27.91
C ASP A 823 29.30 -5.20 29.06
N SER A 824 29.80 -4.00 28.79
CA SER A 824 30.10 -2.97 29.79
C SER A 824 29.83 -1.56 29.27
N THR A 825 29.55 -0.64 30.20
CA THR A 825 29.35 0.78 29.88
C THR A 825 30.63 1.42 29.35
N ALA A 826 31.80 1.02 29.86
CA ALA A 826 33.10 1.45 29.36
C ALA A 826 33.30 1.12 27.89
N LEU A 827 33.03 -0.14 27.50
CA LEU A 827 33.14 -0.58 26.11
C LEU A 827 32.09 0.10 25.22
N CYS A 828 30.86 0.32 25.71
CA CYS A 828 29.86 1.08 24.97
C CYS A 828 30.36 2.48 24.60
N ARG A 829 31.00 3.19 25.54
CA ARG A 829 31.55 4.54 25.30
C ARG A 829 32.73 4.49 24.31
N GLU A 830 33.60 3.49 24.43
CA GLU A 830 34.70 3.28 23.49
C GLU A 830 34.20 3.02 22.06
N LEU A 831 33.19 2.17 21.90
CA LEU A 831 32.60 1.86 20.60
C LEU A 831 31.88 3.07 20.00
N LEU A 832 31.11 3.82 20.80
CA LEU A 832 30.47 5.06 20.33
C LEU A 832 31.48 6.14 19.91
N ALA A 833 32.68 6.16 20.51
CA ALA A 833 33.75 7.08 20.12
C ALA A 833 34.46 6.66 18.82
N ARG A 834 34.50 5.36 18.50
CA ARG A 834 35.22 4.81 17.34
C ARG A 834 34.33 4.53 16.13
N GLY A 835 33.03 4.37 16.33
CA GLY A 835 32.09 3.96 15.29
C GLY A 835 30.81 4.78 15.29
N THR A 836 30.08 4.73 14.18
CA THR A 836 28.75 5.35 14.05
C THR A 836 27.68 4.27 14.14
N TYR A 837 26.72 4.49 15.04
CA TYR A 837 25.59 3.58 15.24
C TYR A 837 24.28 4.29 14.96
N GLU A 838 23.33 3.56 14.40
CA GLU A 838 22.02 4.08 14.02
C GLU A 838 20.98 3.95 15.12
N VAL A 839 21.09 2.92 15.97
CA VAL A 839 20.24 2.69 17.15
C VAL A 839 21.09 2.04 18.25
N LEU A 840 20.81 2.40 19.50
CA LEU A 840 21.38 1.78 20.70
C LEU A 840 20.29 1.03 21.48
N LEU A 841 20.49 -0.27 21.71
CA LEU A 841 19.73 -1.06 22.68
C LEU A 841 20.54 -1.15 23.96
N LEU A 842 19.96 -0.71 25.07
CA LEU A 842 20.67 -0.54 26.33
C LEU A 842 19.94 -1.22 27.48
N ASP A 843 20.57 -2.20 28.13
CA ASP A 843 20.06 -2.73 29.38
C ASP A 843 20.04 -1.66 30.48
N VAL A 844 18.96 -1.62 31.26
CA VAL A 844 18.84 -0.77 32.45
C VAL A 844 19.74 -1.30 33.58
N MET A 845 19.82 -2.62 33.74
CA MET A 845 20.56 -3.26 34.83
C MET A 845 21.96 -3.64 34.38
N LEU A 846 22.92 -2.74 34.57
CA LEU A 846 24.34 -2.99 34.30
C LEU A 846 25.15 -2.90 35.61
N PRO A 847 26.24 -3.67 35.76
CA PRO A 847 26.91 -3.89 37.04
C PRO A 847 27.65 -2.67 37.63
N GLU A 848 28.13 -1.73 36.79
CA GLU A 848 28.89 -0.55 37.22
C GLU A 848 28.06 0.73 37.25
N GLU A 849 27.37 1.02 36.14
CA GLU A 849 26.55 2.22 35.94
C GLU A 849 25.22 1.79 35.32
N THR A 850 24.08 2.25 35.85
CA THR A 850 22.77 1.93 35.28
C THR A 850 22.61 2.44 33.84
N GLY A 851 21.88 1.71 32.99
CA GLY A 851 21.60 2.14 31.62
C GLY A 851 20.90 3.50 31.52
N ILE A 852 20.14 3.90 32.55
CA ILE A 852 19.50 5.22 32.61
C ILE A 852 20.54 6.34 32.75
N SER A 853 21.53 6.17 33.62
CA SER A 853 22.65 7.12 33.79
C SER A 853 23.49 7.22 32.51
N LEU A 854 23.80 6.07 31.89
CA LEU A 854 24.53 6.04 30.63
C LEU A 854 23.76 6.75 29.50
N CYS A 855 22.44 6.55 29.42
CA CYS A 855 21.60 7.26 28.46
C CYS A 855 21.66 8.78 28.65
N GLN A 856 21.64 9.26 29.90
CA GLN A 856 21.73 10.69 30.19
C GLN A 856 23.08 11.27 29.76
N ALA A 857 24.19 10.56 30.02
CA ALA A 857 25.51 10.97 29.56
C ALA A 857 25.64 10.97 28.03
N ILE A 858 25.03 10.01 27.33
CA ILE A 858 25.00 9.97 25.85
C ILE A 858 24.28 11.20 25.29
N ARG A 859 23.25 11.71 25.97
CA ARG A 859 22.47 12.87 25.53
C ARG A 859 23.21 14.20 25.60
N GLU A 860 24.33 14.28 26.30
CA GLU A 860 25.20 15.45 26.30
C GLU A 860 25.89 15.66 24.94
N ASN A 861 26.20 14.55 24.24
CA ASN A 861 26.96 14.57 22.99
C ASN A 861 26.16 14.11 21.76
N HIS A 862 25.03 13.41 21.93
CA HIS A 862 24.20 12.90 20.84
C HIS A 862 22.73 13.25 21.02
N SER A 863 22.15 13.92 20.02
CA SER A 863 20.71 14.20 20.04
C SER A 863 19.86 12.93 19.92
N PRO A 864 18.60 12.94 20.39
CA PRO A 864 17.68 11.80 20.25
C PRO A 864 17.40 11.36 18.80
N VAL A 865 17.72 12.21 17.81
CA VAL A 865 17.58 11.91 16.38
C VAL A 865 18.85 11.26 15.84
N GLU A 866 20.03 11.71 16.28
CA GLU A 866 21.34 11.20 15.83
C GLU A 866 21.74 9.89 16.48
N LEU A 867 21.18 9.55 17.64
CA LEU A 867 21.30 8.23 18.24
C LEU A 867 20.06 7.91 19.07
N PRO A 868 19.02 7.34 18.45
CA PRO A 868 17.89 6.78 19.16
C PRO A 868 18.33 5.69 20.16
N VAL A 869 17.88 5.79 21.40
CA VAL A 869 18.19 4.83 22.48
C VAL A 869 16.90 4.11 22.91
N ILE A 870 16.96 2.78 22.94
CA ILE A 870 15.88 1.89 23.40
C ILE A 870 16.35 1.18 24.68
N LEU A 871 15.68 1.45 25.80
CA LEU A 871 16.01 0.82 27.09
C LEU A 871 15.39 -0.58 27.21
N MET A 872 16.12 -1.56 27.72
CA MET A 872 15.62 -2.91 28.03
C MET A 872 15.46 -3.09 29.54
N THR A 873 14.29 -3.49 30.02
CA THR A 873 13.98 -3.57 31.47
C THR A 873 13.16 -4.81 31.87
N VAL A 874 13.33 -5.29 33.11
CA VAL A 874 12.77 -6.56 33.65
C VAL A 874 11.48 -6.35 34.49
N ARG A 875 11.00 -5.11 34.75
CA ARG A 875 9.88 -4.89 35.71
C ARG A 875 8.79 -3.88 35.28
N ASN A 876 7.54 -4.29 35.55
CA ASN A 876 6.30 -3.48 35.49
C ASN A 876 6.13 -2.57 36.74
N ALA A 877 7.06 -1.65 36.99
CA ALA A 877 6.80 -0.52 37.88
C ALA A 877 6.68 0.74 37.01
N ASN A 878 5.50 1.36 36.97
CA ASN A 878 5.25 2.61 36.22
C ASN A 878 6.25 3.75 36.55
N GLN A 879 7.05 3.64 37.62
CA GLN A 879 8.10 4.58 38.02
C GLN A 879 9.39 4.43 37.20
N ASP A 880 9.84 3.21 36.89
CA ASP A 880 11.08 2.97 36.12
C ASP A 880 10.93 3.42 34.66
N LEU A 881 9.70 3.35 34.14
CA LEU A 881 9.35 3.78 32.79
C LEU A 881 9.44 5.30 32.61
N ALA A 882 8.89 6.04 33.56
CA ALA A 882 8.93 7.49 33.56
C ALA A 882 10.38 8.00 33.74
N ALA A 883 11.15 7.35 34.61
CA ALA A 883 12.56 7.67 34.82
C ALA A 883 13.40 7.45 33.54
N GLY A 884 13.22 6.31 32.85
CA GLY A 884 13.94 6.00 31.62
C GLY A 884 13.60 6.92 30.43
N LEU A 885 12.34 7.35 30.29
CA LEU A 885 11.99 8.35 29.26
C LEU A 885 12.52 9.75 29.61
N ASN A 886 12.47 10.13 30.89
CA ASN A 886 13.00 11.42 31.36
C ASN A 886 14.53 11.53 31.23
N SER A 887 15.27 10.42 31.19
CA SER A 887 16.72 10.43 30.92
C SER A 887 17.06 10.62 29.43
N GLY A 888 16.05 10.81 28.58
CA GLY A 888 16.22 11.07 27.14
C GLY A 888 16.20 9.82 26.26
N ALA A 889 15.77 8.66 26.76
CA ALA A 889 15.55 7.49 25.92
C ALA A 889 14.35 7.71 24.97
N ASN A 890 14.42 7.13 23.78
CA ASN A 890 13.38 7.28 22.76
C ASN A 890 12.26 6.26 22.96
N ASP A 891 12.59 5.07 23.46
CA ASP A 891 11.64 3.98 23.65
C ASP A 891 12.18 2.95 24.66
N TYR A 892 11.39 1.91 24.95
CA TYR A 892 11.76 0.81 25.84
C TYR A 892 11.21 -0.56 25.41
N LEU A 893 11.83 -1.62 25.92
CA LEU A 893 11.51 -3.03 25.71
C LEU A 893 11.46 -3.77 27.06
N LEU A 894 10.42 -4.59 27.25
CA LEU A 894 10.29 -5.45 28.43
C LEU A 894 10.96 -6.80 28.17
N ARG A 895 11.73 -7.30 29.15
CA ARG A 895 12.32 -8.65 29.14
C ARG A 895 11.35 -9.67 29.76
N PRO A 896 11.23 -10.90 29.22
CA PRO A 896 11.96 -11.45 28.08
C PRO A 896 11.49 -10.83 26.76
N VAL A 897 12.44 -10.50 25.88
CA VAL A 897 12.13 -9.72 24.70
C VAL A 897 11.60 -10.62 23.57
N ASP A 898 10.42 -10.29 23.07
CA ASP A 898 9.86 -10.87 21.86
C ASP A 898 10.63 -10.33 20.64
N GLY A 899 11.25 -11.22 19.87
CA GLY A 899 12.08 -10.85 18.71
C GLY A 899 11.31 -10.04 17.66
N ASP A 900 10.03 -10.37 17.41
CA ASP A 900 9.19 -9.63 16.46
C ASP A 900 8.93 -8.19 16.98
N LEU A 901 8.75 -8.04 18.30
CA LEU A 901 8.53 -6.73 18.91
C LEU A 901 9.81 -5.88 18.90
N MET A 902 10.96 -6.49 19.22
CA MET A 902 12.27 -5.84 19.20
C MET A 902 12.60 -5.31 17.81
N GLU A 903 12.53 -6.17 16.80
CA GLU A 903 12.81 -5.79 15.41
C GLU A 903 11.92 -4.62 14.96
N ARG A 904 10.62 -4.67 15.29
CA ARG A 904 9.69 -3.59 14.91
C ARG A 904 10.02 -2.26 15.58
N ARG A 905 10.43 -2.25 16.86
CA ARG A 905 10.85 -1.01 17.53
C ARG A 905 12.13 -0.45 16.93
N ILE A 906 13.11 -1.30 16.62
CA ILE A 906 14.34 -0.90 15.94
C ILE A 906 14.02 -0.27 14.58
N ARG A 907 13.23 -0.95 13.73
CA ARG A 907 12.85 -0.43 12.40
C ARG A 907 12.09 0.90 12.49
N ASN A 908 11.19 1.06 13.46
CA ASN A 908 10.50 2.32 13.66
C ASN A 908 11.46 3.47 14.02
N MET A 909 12.49 3.20 14.83
CA MET A 909 13.50 4.21 15.17
C MET A 909 14.40 4.55 13.98
N LEU A 910 14.76 3.56 13.16
CA LEU A 910 15.47 3.79 11.91
C LEU A 910 14.66 4.64 10.93
N GLU A 911 13.36 4.34 10.75
CA GLU A 911 12.45 5.14 9.91
C GLU A 911 12.27 6.57 10.46
N PHE A 912 12.18 6.74 11.78
CA PHE A 912 12.08 8.06 12.40
C PHE A 912 13.34 8.89 12.16
N ARG A 913 14.52 8.29 12.38
CA ARG A 913 15.82 8.90 12.14
C ARG A 913 15.97 9.33 10.68
N SER A 914 15.73 8.41 9.72
CA SER A 914 15.90 8.70 8.31
C SER A 914 14.98 9.81 7.83
N ALA A 915 13.71 9.83 8.28
CA ALA A 915 12.77 10.89 7.92
C ALA A 915 13.17 12.28 8.44
N GLU A 916 13.71 12.37 9.66
CA GLU A 916 14.18 13.64 10.22
C GLU A 916 15.53 14.09 9.62
N LEU A 917 16.42 13.16 9.27
CA LEU A 917 17.65 13.46 8.52
C LEU A 917 17.34 13.93 7.09
N GLU A 918 16.47 13.22 6.35
CA GLU A 918 15.99 13.64 5.03
C GLU A 918 15.34 15.03 5.07
N LYS A 919 14.62 15.35 6.15
CA LYS A 919 14.02 16.68 6.34
C LYS A 919 15.08 17.77 6.55
N LYS A 920 16.17 17.48 7.28
CA LYS A 920 17.32 18.40 7.40
C LYS A 920 18.05 18.55 6.06
N GLU A 921 18.22 17.47 5.29
CA GLU A 921 18.84 17.51 3.96
C GLU A 921 18.01 18.27 2.93
N MET A 922 16.71 18.00 2.84
CA MET A 922 15.83 18.74 1.91
C MET A 922 15.76 20.24 2.24
N GLN A 923 15.86 20.60 3.53
CA GLN A 923 15.94 22.00 3.92
C GLN A 923 17.25 22.61 3.42
N LYS A 924 18.39 21.93 3.63
CA LYS A 924 19.70 22.36 3.11
C LYS A 924 19.72 22.46 1.58
N ASP A 925 19.15 21.51 0.86
CA ASP A 925 19.09 21.53 -0.61
C ASP A 925 18.21 22.67 -1.13
N SER A 926 17.08 22.93 -0.48
CA SER A 926 16.21 24.05 -0.83
C SER A 926 16.91 25.39 -0.58
N ASP A 927 17.60 25.51 0.56
CA ASP A 927 18.38 26.70 0.90
C ASP A 927 19.52 26.89 -0.11
N ARG A 928 20.21 25.81 -0.52
CA ARG A 928 21.29 25.80 -1.51
C ARG A 928 20.82 26.15 -2.93
N ILE A 929 19.61 25.73 -3.33
CA ILE A 929 19.00 26.12 -4.62
C ILE A 929 18.62 27.61 -4.61
N ALA A 930 18.01 28.07 -3.53
CA ALA A 930 17.64 29.48 -3.35
C ALA A 930 18.89 30.39 -3.35
N GLU A 931 19.95 29.94 -2.68
CA GLU A 931 21.25 30.59 -2.63
C GLU A 931 21.94 30.64 -4.00
N LYS A 932 21.95 29.54 -4.75
CA LYS A 932 22.52 29.49 -6.11
C LYS A 932 21.83 30.45 -7.07
N GLU A 933 20.50 30.55 -7.01
CA GLU A 933 19.74 31.47 -7.87
C GLU A 933 19.94 32.93 -7.44
N ARG A 934 20.06 33.19 -6.13
CA ARG A 934 20.41 34.52 -5.58
C ARG A 934 21.81 34.96 -6.03
N LEU A 935 22.80 34.07 -5.97
CA LEU A 935 24.18 34.31 -6.42
C LEU A 935 24.29 34.57 -7.93
N ARG A 936 23.44 33.92 -8.73
CA ARG A 936 23.38 34.16 -10.18
C ARG A 936 22.81 35.54 -10.51
N ILE A 937 21.67 35.91 -9.92
CA ILE A 937 21.05 37.24 -10.09
C ILE A 937 22.03 38.34 -9.62
N PHE A 938 22.72 38.07 -8.51
CA PHE A 938 23.75 38.93 -7.94
C PHE A 938 24.91 39.21 -8.92
N SER A 939 25.49 38.14 -9.46
CA SER A 939 26.55 38.15 -10.46
C SER A 939 26.19 39.00 -11.69
N ASP A 940 24.94 38.89 -12.16
CA ASP A 940 24.46 39.62 -13.33
C ASP A 940 24.21 41.10 -13.01
N LEU A 941 23.73 41.40 -11.80
CA LEU A 941 23.46 42.77 -11.33
C LEU A 941 24.78 43.54 -11.13
N HIS A 942 25.78 42.92 -10.50
CA HIS A 942 27.09 43.51 -10.25
C HIS A 942 27.82 43.84 -11.56
N ASP A 943 27.92 42.88 -12.47
CA ASP A 943 28.66 43.02 -13.73
C ASP A 943 28.09 44.09 -14.65
N HIS A 944 26.76 44.12 -14.81
CA HIS A 944 26.12 45.00 -15.79
C HIS A 944 25.82 46.40 -15.24
N LEU A 945 25.42 46.52 -13.97
CA LEU A 945 25.06 47.82 -13.39
C LEU A 945 26.29 48.54 -12.82
N GLY A 946 27.20 47.82 -12.16
CA GLY A 946 28.40 48.38 -11.54
C GLY A 946 29.35 49.01 -12.57
N ALA A 947 29.59 48.35 -13.69
CA ALA A 947 30.44 48.87 -14.77
C ALA A 947 29.90 50.18 -15.36
N ARG A 948 28.59 50.27 -15.59
CA ARG A 948 27.97 51.45 -16.21
C ARG A 948 27.87 52.66 -15.30
N LEU A 949 27.64 52.46 -14.01
CA LEU A 949 27.69 53.53 -13.02
C LEU A 949 29.12 54.07 -12.86
N THR A 950 30.12 53.19 -12.91
CA THR A 950 31.53 53.57 -12.85
C THR A 950 31.94 54.40 -14.07
N ASP A 951 31.49 54.01 -15.28
CA ASP A 951 31.70 54.80 -16.50
C ASP A 951 31.03 56.19 -16.42
N ALA A 952 29.79 56.26 -15.90
CA ALA A 952 29.08 57.53 -15.73
C ALA A 952 29.80 58.45 -14.73
N GLU A 953 30.31 57.90 -13.62
CA GLU A 953 31.08 58.63 -12.62
C GLU A 953 32.41 59.16 -13.18
N LEU A 954 33.13 58.35 -13.95
CA LEU A 954 34.38 58.75 -14.61
C LEU A 954 34.18 59.90 -15.61
N GLN A 955 33.08 59.87 -16.36
CA GLN A 955 32.76 60.94 -17.31
C GLN A 955 32.35 62.23 -16.62
N LEU A 956 31.50 62.15 -15.59
CA LEU A 956 31.14 63.32 -14.77
C LEU A 956 32.37 63.99 -14.16
N ARG A 957 33.32 63.20 -13.69
CA ARG A 957 34.57 63.71 -13.13
C ARG A 957 35.39 64.48 -14.16
N ARG A 958 35.51 63.97 -15.40
CA ARG A 958 36.20 64.67 -16.50
C ARG A 958 35.53 65.99 -16.86
N ILE A 959 34.20 66.04 -16.82
CA ILE A 959 33.43 67.27 -17.06
C ILE A 959 33.66 68.29 -15.94
N LEU A 960 33.66 67.87 -14.67
CA LEU A 960 33.88 68.77 -13.52
C LEU A 960 35.30 69.36 -13.44
N GLU A 961 36.23 68.84 -14.24
CA GLU A 961 37.60 69.34 -14.40
C GLU A 961 37.71 70.45 -15.46
N THR A 962 36.70 70.66 -16.31
CA THR A 962 36.64 71.81 -17.24
C THR A 962 35.88 73.00 -16.63
N PRO A 963 36.16 74.26 -17.06
CA PRO A 963 35.43 75.43 -16.60
C PRO A 963 34.01 75.47 -17.19
N ILE A 964 32.99 75.22 -16.35
CA ILE A 964 31.56 75.15 -16.73
C ILE A 964 30.74 76.16 -15.92
N PRO A 965 29.68 76.77 -16.49
CA PRO A 965 28.72 77.58 -15.73
C PRO A 965 27.91 76.74 -14.74
N ASP A 966 27.54 77.36 -13.63
CA ASP A 966 26.62 76.84 -12.61
C ASP A 966 27.00 75.48 -12.01
N ARG A 967 28.18 75.46 -11.36
CA ARG A 967 28.80 74.27 -10.74
C ARG A 967 27.89 73.53 -9.73
N ALA A 968 26.89 74.21 -9.16
CA ALA A 968 25.97 73.64 -8.18
C ALA A 968 25.10 72.52 -8.77
N GLU A 969 24.54 72.70 -9.97
CA GLU A 969 23.68 71.69 -10.61
C GLU A 969 24.49 70.47 -11.08
N TRP A 970 25.71 70.68 -11.59
CA TRP A 970 26.63 69.60 -11.96
C TRP A 970 27.10 68.77 -10.76
N ASN A 971 27.37 69.42 -9.63
CA ASN A 971 27.67 68.73 -8.38
C ASN A 971 26.47 67.91 -7.88
N SER A 972 25.25 68.42 -8.00
CA SER A 972 24.03 67.67 -7.66
C SER A 972 23.82 66.41 -8.52
N LEU A 973 24.14 66.49 -9.82
CA LEU A 973 24.13 65.32 -10.70
C LEU A 973 25.23 64.32 -10.31
N ALA A 974 26.44 64.80 -10.00
CA ALA A 974 27.54 63.96 -9.54
C ALA A 974 27.24 63.26 -8.20
N ASP A 975 26.55 63.94 -7.30
CA ASP A 975 26.11 63.39 -6.02
C ASP A 975 25.02 62.34 -6.23
N SER A 976 24.08 62.56 -7.15
CA SER A 976 23.04 61.57 -7.50
C SER A 976 23.64 60.30 -8.13
N VAL A 977 24.66 60.44 -8.99
CA VAL A 977 25.39 59.30 -9.57
C VAL A 977 26.18 58.54 -8.50
N ARG A 978 26.90 59.25 -7.63
CA ARG A 978 27.65 58.62 -6.53
C ARG A 978 26.73 57.94 -5.53
N GLU A 979 25.60 58.55 -5.19
CA GLU A 979 24.61 57.98 -4.27
C GLU A 979 23.97 56.72 -4.86
N THR A 980 23.62 56.73 -6.15
CA THR A 980 23.11 55.54 -6.84
C THR A 980 24.15 54.41 -6.85
N ALA A 981 25.41 54.73 -7.12
CA ALA A 981 26.50 53.76 -7.07
C ALA A 981 26.73 53.23 -5.65
N ARG A 982 26.60 54.09 -4.63
CA ARG A 982 26.73 53.74 -3.21
C ARG A 982 25.60 52.83 -2.75
N VAL A 983 24.34 53.15 -3.06
CA VAL A 983 23.18 52.33 -2.70
C VAL A 983 23.26 50.96 -3.38
N LEU A 984 23.60 50.93 -4.68
CA LEU A 984 23.81 49.68 -5.41
C LEU A 984 24.94 48.85 -4.79
N ARG A 985 26.11 49.46 -4.53
CA ARG A 985 27.23 48.76 -3.90
C ARG A 985 26.91 48.30 -2.49
N GLN A 986 26.29 49.11 -1.65
CA GLN A 986 25.91 48.74 -0.27
C GLN A 986 24.91 47.57 -0.25
N ARG A 987 23.96 47.54 -1.20
CA ARG A 987 23.03 46.42 -1.36
C ARG A 987 23.70 45.17 -1.92
N LEU A 988 24.66 45.33 -2.83
CA LEU A 988 25.47 44.22 -3.36
C LEU A 988 26.44 43.67 -2.29
N GLU A 989 27.16 44.52 -1.56
CA GLU A 989 28.08 44.16 -0.48
C GLU A 989 27.34 43.43 0.66
N GLY A 990 26.13 43.87 1.01
CA GLY A 990 25.29 43.16 1.98
C GLY A 990 24.84 41.75 1.53
N LEU A 991 24.95 41.42 0.23
CA LEU A 991 24.61 40.13 -0.37
C LEU A 991 25.83 39.24 -0.64
N GLU A 992 26.98 39.85 -0.92
CA GLU A 992 28.24 39.18 -1.30
C GLU A 992 29.00 38.62 -0.07
N ASP A 993 28.85 39.29 1.08
CA ASP A 993 29.66 39.06 2.28
C ASP A 993 29.26 37.86 3.16
N GLN A 994 28.13 37.19 2.90
CA GLN A 994 27.59 36.19 3.81
C GLN A 994 27.76 34.73 3.36
N THR A 995 27.84 34.44 2.07
CA THR A 995 27.74 33.04 1.60
C THR A 995 29.01 32.49 0.96
N MET A 996 29.72 33.28 0.13
CA MET A 996 30.95 32.78 -0.54
C MET A 996 32.21 32.85 0.33
N LEU A 997 32.23 33.70 1.36
CA LEU A 997 33.37 33.83 2.28
C LEU A 997 33.37 32.78 3.40
N GLU A 998 32.28 31.99 3.54
CA GLU A 998 32.09 30.97 4.57
C GLU A 998 32.71 29.61 4.19
N GLU A 999 32.60 29.17 2.92
CA GLU A 999 33.02 27.82 2.49
C GLU A 999 34.49 27.71 2.02
N ASP A 1000 34.99 28.60 1.14
CA ASP A 1000 36.39 28.62 0.66
C ASP A 1000 36.82 30.04 0.23
N TYR A 1001 37.56 30.71 1.12
CA TYR A 1001 37.90 32.13 0.99
C TYR A 1001 38.85 32.43 -0.19
N ILE A 1002 39.88 31.62 -0.40
CA ILE A 1002 40.89 31.84 -1.46
C ILE A 1002 40.32 31.52 -2.83
N TYR A 1003 39.53 30.45 -2.95
CA TYR A 1003 38.85 30.12 -4.20
C TYR A 1003 37.87 31.21 -4.62
N GLY A 1004 37.08 31.74 -3.67
CA GLY A 1004 36.18 32.87 -3.89
C GLY A 1004 36.91 34.12 -4.39
N LEU A 1005 38.03 34.48 -3.77
CA LEU A 1005 38.88 35.59 -4.20
C LEU A 1005 39.46 35.41 -5.61
N ARG A 1006 39.96 34.21 -5.92
CA ARG A 1006 40.53 33.89 -7.24
C ARG A 1006 39.49 34.04 -8.34
N LEU A 1007 38.28 33.50 -8.14
CA LEU A 1007 37.18 33.61 -9.09
C LEU A 1007 36.77 35.07 -9.33
N MET A 1008 36.67 35.84 -8.25
CA MET A 1008 36.39 37.27 -8.33
C MET A 1008 37.46 38.00 -9.18
N LEU A 1009 38.75 37.78 -8.92
CA LEU A 1009 39.84 38.42 -9.66
C LEU A 1009 39.86 37.98 -11.14
N VAL A 1010 39.78 36.68 -11.42
CA VAL A 1010 39.75 36.15 -12.80
C VAL A 1010 38.61 36.79 -13.59
N ARG A 1011 37.43 36.90 -12.98
CA ARG A 1011 36.27 37.54 -13.60
C ARG A 1011 36.51 39.03 -13.88
N ARG A 1012 36.94 39.80 -12.88
CA ARG A 1012 37.18 41.25 -13.01
C ARG A 1012 38.23 41.58 -14.08
N TYR A 1013 39.33 40.84 -14.11
CA TYR A 1013 40.40 41.08 -15.10
C TYR A 1013 40.02 40.60 -16.50
N SER A 1014 39.32 39.47 -16.61
CA SER A 1014 38.80 38.96 -17.89
C SER A 1014 37.83 39.95 -18.55
N GLN A 1015 36.91 40.54 -17.76
CA GLN A 1015 35.98 41.57 -18.24
C GLN A 1015 36.68 42.83 -18.74
N ALA A 1016 37.75 43.25 -18.07
CA ALA A 1016 38.59 44.36 -18.49
C ALA A 1016 39.55 44.01 -19.66
N ARG A 1017 39.44 42.79 -20.22
CA ARG A 1017 40.35 42.23 -21.24
C ARG A 1017 41.83 42.28 -20.83
N ARG A 1018 42.11 42.22 -19.53
CA ARG A 1018 43.46 42.05 -19.00
C ARG A 1018 43.75 40.58 -18.75
N GLN A 1019 45.00 40.19 -18.94
CA GLN A 1019 45.46 38.88 -18.52
C GLN A 1019 45.79 38.94 -17.04
N ILE A 1020 45.33 37.94 -16.30
CA ILE A 1020 45.70 37.72 -14.91
C ILE A 1020 46.35 36.35 -14.81
N GLN A 1021 47.48 36.28 -14.11
CA GLN A 1021 48.08 35.03 -13.68
C GLN A 1021 47.96 34.96 -12.16
N PHE A 1022 47.25 33.95 -11.67
CA PHE A 1022 47.10 33.69 -10.24
C PHE A 1022 47.91 32.44 -9.92
N GLU A 1023 49.03 32.61 -9.24
CA GLU A 1023 49.95 31.52 -8.88
C GLU A 1023 49.42 30.74 -7.66
N ASP A 1024 49.71 29.44 -7.60
CA ASP A 1024 49.10 28.51 -6.65
C ASP A 1024 49.30 28.97 -5.21
N ALA A 1025 48.22 29.43 -4.61
CA ALA A 1025 48.14 29.77 -3.20
C ALA A 1025 47.95 28.48 -2.40
N THR A 1026 48.85 28.22 -1.46
CA THR A 1026 48.58 27.25 -0.40
C THR A 1026 47.48 27.84 0.47
N ASP A 1027 46.29 27.23 0.45
CA ASP A 1027 45.17 27.62 1.32
C ASP A 1027 45.60 27.47 2.79
N PRO A 1028 45.92 28.56 3.50
CA PRO A 1028 46.39 28.50 4.87
C PRO A 1028 45.23 28.07 5.77
N GLU A 1029 45.43 27.04 6.61
CA GLU A 1029 44.41 26.56 7.57
C GLU A 1029 43.77 27.69 8.41
N ALA A 1030 44.48 28.79 8.62
CA ALA A 1030 43.99 30.00 9.28
C ALA A 1030 42.70 30.58 8.66
N PHE A 1031 42.50 30.48 7.34
CA PHE A 1031 41.28 30.98 6.67
C PHE A 1031 40.14 29.95 6.61
N ARG A 1032 40.25 28.80 7.28
CA ARG A 1032 39.17 27.80 7.42
C ARG A 1032 38.39 27.94 8.74
N ALA A 1033 38.95 28.60 9.75
CA ALA A 1033 38.31 28.78 11.05
C ALA A 1033 37.10 29.75 11.00
N PRO A 1034 35.90 29.36 11.48
CA PRO A 1034 34.68 30.20 11.42
C PRO A 1034 34.79 31.55 12.13
N GLU A 1035 35.63 31.64 13.16
CA GLU A 1035 35.76 32.82 14.03
C GLU A 1035 36.46 34.02 13.36
N GLN A 1036 37.09 33.83 12.19
CA GLN A 1036 37.87 34.86 11.49
C GLN A 1036 37.10 35.63 10.40
N MET A 1037 35.76 35.62 10.43
CA MET A 1037 34.91 36.30 9.44
C MET A 1037 35.23 37.80 9.28
N SER A 1038 35.54 38.50 10.37
CA SER A 1038 35.92 39.92 10.35
C SER A 1038 37.24 40.18 9.61
N LEU A 1039 38.22 39.28 9.77
CA LEU A 1039 39.51 39.32 9.09
C LEU A 1039 39.34 39.05 7.59
N ARG A 1040 38.54 38.03 7.23
CA ARG A 1040 38.21 37.70 5.83
C ARG A 1040 37.56 38.88 5.11
N LYS A 1041 36.59 39.55 5.73
CA LYS A 1041 35.95 40.76 5.16
C LYS A 1041 36.92 41.92 4.97
N ALA A 1042 37.82 42.13 5.93
CA ALA A 1042 38.80 43.20 5.86
C ALA A 1042 39.85 42.95 4.75
N LEU A 1043 40.34 41.71 4.60
CA LEU A 1043 41.22 41.31 3.50
C LEU A 1043 40.54 41.40 2.14
N TYR A 1044 39.28 40.94 2.02
CA TYR A 1044 38.51 41.02 0.77
C TYR A 1044 38.39 42.47 0.30
N SER A 1045 38.08 43.37 1.23
CA SER A 1045 38.04 44.82 0.96
C SER A 1045 39.37 45.39 0.45
N ILE A 1046 40.51 44.92 0.98
CA ILE A 1046 41.85 45.32 0.54
C ILE A 1046 42.12 44.81 -0.88
N VAL A 1047 41.85 43.54 -1.17
CA VAL A 1047 42.06 42.94 -2.51
C VAL A 1047 41.22 43.66 -3.57
N THR A 1048 39.96 43.99 -3.24
CA THR A 1048 39.05 44.71 -4.13
C THR A 1048 39.56 46.11 -4.44
N GLU A 1049 40.11 46.83 -3.46
CA GLU A 1049 40.68 48.16 -3.65
C GLU A 1049 41.97 48.12 -4.49
N VAL A 1050 42.85 47.14 -4.24
CA VAL A 1050 44.11 46.95 -4.98
C VAL A 1050 43.85 46.61 -6.44
N SER A 1051 42.96 45.65 -6.70
CA SER A 1051 42.60 45.26 -8.07
C SER A 1051 41.86 46.37 -8.83
N THR A 1052 41.05 47.18 -8.15
CA THR A 1052 40.40 48.36 -8.75
C THR A 1052 41.44 49.41 -9.16
N ASN A 1053 42.43 49.69 -8.30
CA ASN A 1053 43.51 50.62 -8.62
C ASN A 1053 44.37 50.11 -9.78
N ASP A 1054 44.68 48.82 -9.80
CA ASP A 1054 45.41 48.23 -10.91
C ASP A 1054 44.66 48.33 -12.23
N LEU A 1055 43.40 47.89 -12.29
CA LEU A 1055 42.57 47.98 -13.50
C LEU A 1055 42.48 49.41 -14.06
N LYS A 1056 42.56 50.41 -13.19
CA LYS A 1056 42.51 51.82 -13.54
C LYS A 1056 43.82 52.38 -14.09
N TYR A 1057 44.98 51.90 -13.63
CA TYR A 1057 46.29 52.54 -13.91
C TYR A 1057 47.36 51.63 -14.52
N GLY A 1058 47.21 50.31 -14.45
CA GLY A 1058 48.14 49.35 -15.07
C GLY A 1058 47.84 49.04 -16.54
N HIS A 1059 48.70 48.22 -17.15
CA HIS A 1059 48.53 47.67 -18.50
C HIS A 1059 49.21 46.28 -18.58
N GLY A 1060 48.79 45.43 -19.53
CA GLY A 1060 49.38 44.09 -19.73
C GLY A 1060 48.84 43.01 -18.78
N THR A 1061 49.73 42.14 -18.30
CA THR A 1061 49.40 41.00 -17.42
C THR A 1061 49.64 41.37 -15.96
N SER A 1062 48.65 41.15 -15.12
CA SER A 1062 48.77 41.32 -13.67
C SER A 1062 48.99 39.96 -13.00
N HIS A 1063 50.05 39.83 -12.23
CA HIS A 1063 50.40 38.62 -11.50
C HIS A 1063 49.97 38.78 -10.05
N TRP A 1064 49.22 37.81 -9.55
CA TRP A 1064 48.75 37.75 -8.17
C TRP A 1064 49.24 36.45 -7.53
N SER A 1065 49.80 36.56 -6.33
CA SER A 1065 50.14 35.40 -5.50
C SER A 1065 49.75 35.63 -4.04
N PHE A 1066 49.36 34.54 -3.40
CA PHE A 1066 49.14 34.48 -1.96
C PHE A 1066 50.03 33.36 -1.42
N GLU A 1067 50.98 33.71 -0.57
CA GLU A 1067 51.96 32.78 -0.05
C GLU A 1067 51.87 32.70 1.46
N THR A 1068 51.84 31.48 2.00
CA THR A 1068 52.04 31.26 3.43
C THR A 1068 53.53 31.28 3.72
N THR A 1069 53.97 32.22 4.55
CA THR A 1069 55.36 32.35 4.98
C THR A 1069 55.51 31.98 6.45
N SER A 1070 56.74 31.73 6.91
CA SER A 1070 57.04 31.48 8.32
C SER A 1070 56.62 32.64 9.26
N HIS A 1071 56.37 33.83 8.71
CA HIS A 1071 56.00 35.04 9.45
C HIS A 1071 54.54 35.47 9.20
N GLY A 1072 53.73 34.63 8.54
CA GLY A 1072 52.31 34.88 8.26
C GLY A 1072 51.96 34.86 6.77
N VAL A 1073 50.83 35.45 6.38
CA VAL A 1073 50.35 35.42 4.99
C VAL A 1073 50.90 36.61 4.22
N ARG A 1074 51.49 36.37 3.06
CA ARG A 1074 51.97 37.39 2.14
C ARG A 1074 51.07 37.45 0.91
N MET A 1075 50.50 38.60 0.64
CA MET A 1075 49.80 38.88 -0.61
C MET A 1075 50.71 39.72 -1.50
N GLN A 1076 51.00 39.23 -2.70
CA GLN A 1076 51.76 39.97 -3.68
C GLN A 1076 50.95 40.19 -4.95
N MET A 1077 51.06 41.40 -5.46
CA MET A 1077 50.51 41.78 -6.73
C MET A 1077 51.58 42.52 -7.52
N HIS A 1078 51.81 42.08 -8.75
CA HIS A 1078 52.75 42.69 -9.69
C HIS A 1078 52.01 43.02 -10.97
N ALA A 1079 52.02 44.30 -11.35
CA ALA A 1079 51.46 44.75 -12.62
C ALA A 1079 52.45 45.64 -13.36
N SER A 1080 52.48 45.55 -14.68
CA SER A 1080 53.15 46.55 -15.51
C SER A 1080 52.31 47.82 -15.55
N THR A 1081 52.90 48.99 -15.28
CA THR A 1081 52.15 50.24 -15.16
C THR A 1081 52.92 51.40 -15.79
N ASP A 1082 52.25 52.30 -16.50
CA ASP A 1082 52.82 53.58 -16.96
C ASP A 1082 52.74 54.69 -15.89
N TYR A 1083 52.62 54.29 -14.62
CA TYR A 1083 52.35 55.17 -13.49
C TYR A 1083 53.53 56.09 -13.19
N GLN A 1084 53.46 57.37 -13.57
CA GLN A 1084 54.41 58.40 -13.17
C GLN A 1084 53.89 59.18 -11.96
N LEU A 1085 54.52 58.98 -10.79
CA LEU A 1085 54.26 59.79 -9.59
C LEU A 1085 54.84 61.20 -9.78
N SER A 1086 53.98 62.19 -9.98
CA SER A 1086 54.38 63.57 -9.68
C SER A 1086 54.49 63.73 -8.16
N ARG A 1087 55.48 64.51 -7.70
CA ARG A 1087 55.99 64.59 -6.31
C ARG A 1087 55.01 65.06 -5.22
N SER A 1088 53.70 65.10 -5.46
CA SER A 1088 52.72 65.54 -4.46
C SER A 1088 51.48 64.67 -4.42
N GLY A 1089 51.46 63.76 -3.45
CA GLY A 1089 50.23 63.16 -2.92
C GLY A 1089 49.98 61.72 -3.35
N THR A 1090 50.10 60.78 -2.41
CA THR A 1090 49.53 59.44 -2.53
C THR A 1090 48.02 59.58 -2.79
N GLY A 1091 47.50 58.91 -3.83
CA GLY A 1091 46.05 58.90 -4.07
C GLY A 1091 45.30 58.36 -2.86
N ASN A 1092 44.05 58.80 -2.64
CA ASN A 1092 43.19 58.36 -1.53
C ASN A 1092 43.06 56.83 -1.41
N GLY A 1093 43.26 56.07 -2.49
CA GLY A 1093 43.25 54.61 -2.48
C GLY A 1093 44.43 53.99 -1.72
N THR A 1094 45.67 54.44 -1.98
CA THR A 1094 46.89 53.89 -1.34
C THR A 1094 46.94 54.20 0.16
N SER A 1095 46.49 55.40 0.56
CA SER A 1095 46.37 55.76 1.99
C SER A 1095 45.26 54.99 2.72
N THR A 1096 44.19 54.64 2.00
CA THR A 1096 43.12 53.77 2.53
C THR A 1096 43.59 52.33 2.69
N ILE A 1097 44.36 51.80 1.73
CA ILE A 1097 44.99 50.47 1.82
C ILE A 1097 45.95 50.41 3.02
N GLN A 1098 46.84 51.41 3.17
CA GLN A 1098 47.77 51.47 4.31
C GLN A 1098 47.04 51.53 5.66
N ARG A 1099 45.97 52.34 5.76
CA ARG A 1099 45.17 52.46 6.98
C ARG A 1099 44.45 51.15 7.33
N ARG A 1100 43.85 50.48 6.34
CA ARG A 1100 43.13 49.21 6.54
C ARG A 1100 44.08 48.05 6.85
N ALA A 1101 45.23 47.99 6.20
CA ALA A 1101 46.26 46.99 6.50
C ALA A 1101 46.86 47.19 7.90
N ALA A 1102 47.11 48.44 8.32
CA ALA A 1102 47.59 48.75 9.66
C ALA A 1102 46.58 48.34 10.76
N ALA A 1103 45.27 48.48 10.50
CA ALA A 1103 44.21 48.04 11.42
C ALA A 1103 44.19 46.50 11.62
N LEU A 1104 44.79 45.75 10.69
CA LEU A 1104 44.97 44.29 10.78
C LEU A 1104 46.36 43.87 11.26
N GLY A 1105 47.19 44.83 11.71
CA GLY A 1105 48.58 44.56 12.09
C GLY A 1105 49.50 44.21 10.92
N ALA A 1106 49.07 44.42 9.68
CA ALA A 1106 49.81 44.06 8.47
C ALA A 1106 50.73 45.19 7.99
N THR A 1107 51.91 44.83 7.49
CA THR A 1107 52.84 45.79 6.87
C THR A 1107 52.64 45.84 5.36
N VAL A 1108 52.59 47.05 4.80
CA VAL A 1108 52.41 47.29 3.36
C VAL A 1108 53.71 47.82 2.78
N HIS A 1109 54.26 47.10 1.81
CA HIS A 1109 55.41 47.51 1.02
C HIS A 1109 54.98 47.75 -0.42
N THR A 1110 55.31 48.92 -0.95
CA THR A 1110 55.04 49.33 -2.33
C THR A 1110 56.35 49.64 -3.02
N GLU A 1111 56.65 49.00 -4.15
CA GLU A 1111 57.72 49.44 -5.04
C GLU A 1111 57.12 50.02 -6.33
N LEU A 1112 57.55 51.22 -6.68
CA LEU A 1112 57.02 52.00 -7.78
C LEU A 1112 58.16 52.34 -8.75
N GLY A 1113 58.16 51.64 -9.90
CA GLY A 1113 59.12 51.83 -11.01
C GLY A 1113 58.44 51.68 -12.37
N ARG A 1114 59.08 51.02 -13.35
CA ARG A 1114 58.42 50.61 -14.62
C ARG A 1114 57.31 49.56 -14.41
N ASN A 1115 57.34 48.89 -13.26
CA ASN A 1115 56.32 47.95 -12.80
C ASN A 1115 55.87 48.40 -11.39
N TYR A 1116 54.61 48.16 -11.07
CA TYR A 1116 54.03 48.34 -9.74
C TYR A 1116 54.01 47.00 -9.02
N SER A 1117 54.67 46.93 -7.86
CA SER A 1117 54.53 45.80 -6.95
C SER A 1117 53.95 46.26 -5.61
N LEU A 1118 52.93 45.55 -5.15
CA LEU A 1118 52.34 45.72 -3.84
C LEU A 1118 52.48 44.41 -3.07
N SER A 1119 53.19 44.45 -1.96
CA SER A 1119 53.36 43.34 -1.04
C SER A 1119 52.75 43.71 0.30
N ILE A 1120 51.75 42.95 0.74
CA ILE A 1120 51.13 43.10 2.06
C ILE A 1120 51.44 41.87 2.88
N GLN A 1121 52.09 42.05 4.02
CA GLN A 1121 52.46 40.97 4.94
C GLN A 1121 51.56 41.04 6.17
N PHE A 1122 50.74 40.02 6.36
CA PHE A 1122 49.92 39.83 7.56
C PHE A 1122 50.73 38.99 8.56
N PRO A 1123 50.79 39.37 9.85
CA PRO A 1123 51.50 38.59 10.86
C PRO A 1123 50.77 37.27 11.13
N LYS A 1124 51.52 36.21 11.45
CA LYS A 1124 50.95 34.96 11.94
C LYS A 1124 50.34 35.21 13.33
N GLN A 1125 49.01 35.18 13.44
CA GLN A 1125 48.35 35.15 14.75
C GLN A 1125 48.49 33.74 15.35
N GLU A 1126 48.82 33.64 16.64
CA GLU A 1126 48.93 32.37 17.39
C GLU A 1126 47.61 31.60 17.44
#